data_AF-A0ABD3S0W8-F1
#
_entry.id   AF-A0ABD3S0W8-F1
#
_cell.length_a   1.000
_cell.length_b   1.000
_cell.length_c   1.000
_cell.angle_alpha   90.00
_cell.angle_beta   90.00
_cell.angle_gamma   90.00
#
_symmetry.space_group_name_H-M   'P 1'
#
loop_
_entity.id
_entity.type
_entity.pdbx_description
1 polymer ?
#
loop_
_entity_poly.entity_id
_entity_poly.type
_entity_poly.pdbx_seq_one_letter_code
_entity_poly.pdbx_strand_id
1 'polypeptide(L)'
;MAHFTYSESMSEGSHHGQGVQFVPFKTSTGSLRVLLLHGNLDIWVKEAKNLPNMDLLHKNLGDMFGRLSAKFINNVEEAMPNKVTSDPYVSIAVSGAVIGRTFVIDNTENPIWGQHFHVPIAHYGSEVHFVVKDSDVVGSQIIGAVGIPVDQLLLGEKIEGTYPILGPNGKQCNRGAVLSLSIQYTPMEKESLYCGGVPNTYFPVRRGGKVTLYQDAHAHDEDLPSLRLDNGRFYEHGHCWRDIYDAITKARHLVYITGWSVYHLVRLVRDDPSVKNSSLGELLKVKSQEGVRVLLLVWDDPTSASLFGYKTNGVMNTSDDETRDFFKHSSVRVLLCPRAAGKGSWAKNQEAGTIYTHHQKSVIVDADAGNYRRSIIAFVGGLDLCKGRYDTQKHSIFSTLQTVHQDDFHNPNYTGPADGCPREPWHDLHCRIEGPSAYDVLQNFEERWLKASKPRGLQKMRGSYDDSLLKLDRISDVFGIQEASKLRETDPEGWHVQVFRSIDSNSVKGFPKDPKEAPKRNLMCGKNVVIDMSIHTAYVKAIRAAQHFIYIENQYFLGSSYNWANYKDLGANNLIPMEIALKIANKIRARERFSVYVIVPMWPEGVPTSTPTQRILFWQYNTMQMMYETIYKALEEVGLENEYEPQDYLNFFCLGNREAEDPETNSNESSAENTPQAENTPQVFTRKNRRFMIYVHSKGMILDDEFVIMGSANINQRSLEGTRDTEIAMGAYQPQYTWDVFVGEHTGTLEQCFEKPESLECTRRIRWMGEENWKQFACDEVSEMRGHLLKYPIEVDKMGRVRSLPGCETFPDMGGKIIGTFMGIQENLTI
;
A
#
# COMPACT_ATOMS: atom_id res chain seq x y z
N MET A 1 -26.15 12.76 6.25
CA MET A 1 -26.43 11.86 7.40
C MET A 1 -27.65 11.02 7.10
N ALA A 2 -27.49 9.72 6.90
CA ALA A 2 -28.56 8.74 7.02
C ALA A 2 -28.11 7.77 8.12
N HIS A 3 -28.80 7.78 9.25
CA HIS A 3 -28.55 6.87 10.36
C HIS A 3 -28.88 5.44 9.93
N PHE A 4 -27.87 4.60 9.69
CA PHE A 4 -28.03 3.16 9.69
C PHE A 4 -27.82 2.65 11.10
N THR A 5 -28.91 2.48 11.84
CA THR A 5 -28.94 1.73 13.10
C THR A 5 -28.71 0.25 12.81
N TYR A 6 -27.52 -0.26 13.13
CA TYR A 6 -27.28 -1.69 13.26
C TYR A 6 -27.36 -2.08 14.74
N SER A 7 -28.30 -2.96 15.04
CA SER A 7 -28.52 -3.52 16.37
C SER A 7 -27.33 -4.35 16.82
N GLU A 8 -26.86 -4.09 18.04
CA GLU A 8 -25.92 -4.93 18.78
C GLU A 8 -26.41 -6.39 18.83
N SER A 9 -25.61 -7.31 18.31
CA SER A 9 -25.70 -8.72 18.68
C SER A 9 -24.33 -9.21 19.11
N MET A 10 -24.28 -9.78 20.31
CA MET A 10 -23.08 -10.15 21.04
C MET A 10 -22.26 -11.22 20.32
N SER A 11 -20.94 -10.98 20.27
CA SER A 11 -19.85 -11.94 20.44
C SER A 11 -20.24 -13.42 20.55
N GLU A 12 -20.22 -14.15 19.43
CA GLU A 12 -19.78 -15.55 19.32
C GLU A 12 -19.68 -15.93 17.83
N GLY A 13 -18.45 -15.97 17.31
CA GLY A 13 -18.15 -16.34 15.92
C GLY A 13 -16.95 -15.60 15.37
N SER A 14 -15.74 -16.14 15.58
CA SER A 14 -14.50 -15.54 15.07
C SER A 14 -14.48 -15.51 13.54
N HIS A 15 -14.78 -14.35 12.96
CA HIS A 15 -14.42 -14.02 11.57
C HIS A 15 -12.91 -13.70 11.50
N HIS A 16 -12.04 -14.67 11.79
CA HIS A 16 -10.60 -14.43 11.63
C HIS A 16 -10.27 -14.23 10.15
N GLY A 17 -9.71 -13.06 9.84
CA GLY A 17 -9.28 -12.67 8.51
C GLY A 17 -8.27 -13.65 7.91
N GLN A 18 -8.09 -13.61 6.59
CA GLN A 18 -7.10 -14.47 5.91
C GLN A 18 -5.66 -14.25 6.40
N GLY A 19 -5.35 -13.27 7.25
CA GLY A 19 -4.01 -13.09 7.79
C GLY A 19 -3.69 -13.94 9.03
N VAL A 20 -4.69 -14.42 9.78
CA VAL A 20 -4.48 -14.88 11.16
C VAL A 20 -4.84 -16.35 11.34
N GLN A 21 -4.00 -17.08 12.06
CA GLN A 21 -4.19 -18.48 12.37
C GLN A 21 -3.58 -18.83 13.74
N PHE A 22 -4.42 -18.90 14.76
CA PHE A 22 -4.06 -19.47 16.05
C PHE A 22 -4.31 -20.98 16.08
N VAL A 23 -3.50 -21.69 16.86
CA VAL A 23 -3.71 -23.10 17.18
C VAL A 23 -4.27 -23.16 18.60
N PRO A 24 -5.55 -23.53 18.81
CA PRO A 24 -6.20 -23.47 20.12
C PRO A 24 -5.81 -24.62 21.06
N PHE A 25 -4.82 -25.43 20.67
CA PHE A 25 -4.38 -26.62 21.40
C PHE A 25 -2.85 -26.72 21.36
N LYS A 26 -2.29 -27.45 22.33
CA LYS A 26 -0.84 -27.65 22.41
C LYS A 26 -0.35 -28.59 21.32
N THR A 27 0.77 -28.24 20.69
CA THR A 27 1.46 -29.11 19.72
C THR A 27 2.73 -29.75 20.29
N SER A 28 3.17 -29.32 21.47
CA SER A 28 4.28 -29.91 22.22
C SER A 28 3.96 -30.08 23.70
N THR A 29 4.67 -31.01 24.35
CA THR A 29 4.53 -31.34 25.77
C THR A 29 5.55 -30.62 26.67
N GLY A 30 6.54 -29.95 26.08
CA GLY A 30 7.62 -29.26 26.79
C GLY A 30 7.30 -27.81 27.18
N SER A 31 8.16 -27.23 28.02
CA SER A 31 8.14 -25.78 28.27
C SER A 31 8.82 -25.07 27.10
N LEU A 32 8.10 -24.15 26.45
CA LEU A 32 8.60 -23.38 25.32
C LEU A 32 8.94 -21.95 25.75
N ARG A 33 9.99 -21.39 25.14
CA ARG A 33 10.36 -19.97 25.31
C ARG A 33 9.90 -19.17 24.12
N VAL A 34 9.48 -17.93 24.36
CA VAL A 34 9.20 -16.96 23.29
C VAL A 34 10.52 -16.31 22.88
N LEU A 35 10.92 -16.50 21.63
CA LEU A 35 12.21 -16.02 21.09
C LEU A 35 11.97 -15.28 19.78
N LEU A 36 12.88 -14.37 19.42
CA LEU A 36 12.85 -13.63 18.16
C LEU A 36 13.37 -14.48 17.01
N LEU A 37 12.59 -14.59 15.93
CA LEU A 37 13.05 -15.00 14.61
C LEU A 37 13.10 -13.75 13.71
N HIS A 38 14.30 -13.26 13.44
CA HIS A 38 14.55 -12.16 12.51
C HIS A 38 15.52 -12.63 11.41
N GLY A 39 14.99 -12.88 10.22
CA GLY A 39 15.75 -13.45 9.12
C GLY A 39 14.86 -14.04 8.04
N ASN A 40 15.21 -15.21 7.52
CA ASN A 40 14.40 -15.93 6.53
C ASN A 40 14.16 -17.38 6.97
N LEU A 41 12.98 -17.91 6.63
CA LEU A 41 12.67 -19.33 6.74
C LEU A 41 12.63 -19.95 5.34
N ASP A 42 13.45 -20.98 5.14
CA ASP A 42 13.35 -21.89 4.00
C ASP A 42 12.51 -23.09 4.41
N ILE A 43 11.34 -23.26 3.79
CA ILE A 43 10.32 -24.22 4.21
C ILE A 43 9.89 -25.08 3.02
N TRP A 44 9.87 -26.40 3.21
CA TRP A 44 9.24 -27.35 2.30
C TRP A 44 8.10 -28.07 2.99
N VAL A 45 6.89 -27.91 2.44
CA VAL A 45 5.73 -28.73 2.84
C VAL A 45 5.58 -29.84 1.79
N LYS A 46 5.91 -31.08 2.17
CA LYS A 46 6.06 -32.19 1.22
C LYS A 46 4.74 -32.91 0.98
N GLU A 47 4.25 -33.63 1.99
CA GLU A 47 3.04 -34.46 1.90
C GLU A 47 2.41 -34.66 3.27
N ALA A 48 1.12 -35.00 3.29
CA ALA A 48 0.47 -35.59 4.45
C ALA A 48 -0.13 -36.95 4.09
N LYS A 49 -0.30 -37.81 5.10
CA LYS A 49 -0.88 -39.15 4.94
C LYS A 49 -2.00 -39.38 5.94
N ASN A 50 -2.97 -40.22 5.59
CA ASN A 50 -4.06 -40.69 6.44
C ASN A 50 -4.88 -39.57 7.11
N LEU A 51 -5.12 -38.46 6.40
CA LEU A 51 -6.00 -37.41 6.90
C LEU A 51 -7.43 -37.95 7.08
N PRO A 52 -8.19 -37.48 8.09
CA PRO A 52 -9.59 -37.84 8.22
C PRO A 52 -10.41 -37.25 7.06
N ASN A 53 -11.45 -37.96 6.63
CA ASN A 53 -12.44 -37.43 5.69
C ASN A 53 -13.42 -36.50 6.41
N MET A 54 -13.26 -35.20 6.25
CA MET A 54 -14.12 -34.20 6.91
C MET A 54 -15.45 -33.98 6.17
N ASP A 55 -15.51 -34.20 4.86
CA ASP A 55 -16.74 -34.05 4.07
C ASP A 55 -17.84 -35.06 4.47
N LEU A 56 -17.46 -36.28 4.87
CA LEU A 56 -18.40 -37.28 5.38
C LEU A 56 -18.91 -36.94 6.79
N LEU A 57 -18.07 -36.33 7.64
CA LEU A 57 -18.47 -35.90 8.99
C LEU A 57 -19.59 -34.84 8.93
N HIS A 58 -19.52 -33.94 7.93
CA HIS A 58 -20.53 -32.91 7.74
C HIS A 58 -21.85 -33.45 7.16
N LYS A 59 -21.82 -34.43 6.26
CA LYS A 59 -23.04 -35.09 5.76
C LYS A 59 -23.84 -35.74 6.91
N ASN A 60 -23.15 -36.41 7.84
CA ASN A 60 -23.81 -37.05 8.99
C ASN A 60 -24.41 -36.04 9.99
N LEU A 61 -23.81 -34.86 10.16
CA LEU A 61 -24.34 -33.78 11.00
C LEU A 61 -25.50 -33.03 10.31
N GLY A 62 -25.41 -32.78 9.00
CA GLY A 62 -26.49 -32.19 8.21
C GLY A 62 -27.74 -33.08 8.16
N ASP A 63 -27.57 -34.39 8.03
CA ASP A 63 -28.67 -35.36 8.06
C ASP A 63 -29.34 -35.48 9.44
N MET A 64 -28.64 -35.15 10.53
CA MET A 64 -29.24 -35.09 11.88
C MET A 64 -30.15 -33.88 12.07
N PHE A 65 -29.81 -32.73 11.49
CA PHE A 65 -30.65 -31.52 11.53
C PHE A 65 -31.79 -31.55 10.50
N GLY A 66 -31.61 -32.25 9.37
CA GLY A 66 -32.63 -32.44 8.34
C GLY A 66 -33.77 -33.39 8.74
N ARG A 67 -33.62 -34.21 9.79
CA ARG A 67 -34.64 -35.19 10.22
C ARG A 67 -35.88 -34.60 10.91
N LEU A 68 -35.98 -33.27 11.03
CA LEU A 68 -37.19 -32.57 11.49
C LEU A 68 -38.03 -31.94 10.37
N SER A 69 -37.65 -32.11 9.09
CA SER A 69 -38.50 -31.74 7.96
C SER A 69 -38.33 -32.71 6.79
N ALA A 70 -39.44 -33.00 6.11
CA ALA A 70 -39.55 -33.87 4.93
C ALA A 70 -39.60 -35.40 5.16
N LYS A 71 -40.77 -35.86 5.63
CA LYS A 71 -41.46 -36.95 4.90
C LYS A 71 -41.95 -36.35 3.59
N PHE A 72 -41.30 -36.66 2.46
CA PHE A 72 -41.87 -36.89 1.13
C PHE A 72 -40.76 -36.86 0.07
N ILE A 73 -40.88 -37.77 -0.90
CA ILE A 73 -40.10 -37.98 -2.14
C ILE A 73 -39.06 -39.11 -2.03
N ASN A 74 -39.51 -40.29 -2.46
CA ASN A 74 -38.68 -41.40 -2.94
C ASN A 74 -38.45 -41.26 -4.46
N ASN A 75 -37.33 -41.85 -4.88
CA ASN A 75 -36.97 -42.29 -6.24
C ASN A 75 -36.35 -41.26 -7.20
N VAL A 76 -35.02 -41.19 -7.18
CA VAL A 76 -34.18 -41.22 -8.39
C VAL A 76 -32.91 -42.01 -8.07
N GLU A 77 -32.70 -43.15 -8.74
CA GLU A 77 -31.40 -43.81 -8.85
C GLU A 77 -30.52 -42.95 -9.78
N GLU A 78 -29.55 -42.24 -9.22
CA GLU A 78 -28.49 -41.57 -9.98
C GLU A 78 -27.12 -42.10 -9.54
N ALA A 79 -26.26 -42.33 -10.53
CA ALA A 79 -24.95 -42.96 -10.44
C ALA A 79 -24.11 -42.46 -9.25
N MET A 80 -23.42 -43.36 -8.56
CA MET A 80 -22.48 -43.02 -7.47
C MET A 80 -21.49 -41.93 -7.94
N PRO A 81 -21.44 -40.75 -7.30
CA PRO A 81 -20.36 -39.82 -7.53
C PRO A 81 -19.07 -40.39 -6.93
N ASN A 82 -17.92 -40.11 -7.57
CA ASN A 82 -16.59 -40.38 -7.03
C ASN A 82 -16.53 -40.07 -5.53
N LYS A 83 -15.86 -40.93 -4.73
CA LYS A 83 -15.66 -40.75 -3.28
C LYS A 83 -15.25 -39.30 -2.98
N VAL A 84 -16.19 -38.50 -2.49
CA VAL A 84 -15.93 -37.14 -1.99
C VAL A 84 -15.20 -37.28 -0.65
N THR A 85 -14.05 -36.64 -0.53
CA THR A 85 -13.22 -36.61 0.67
C THR A 85 -12.53 -35.26 0.75
N SER A 86 -11.83 -34.99 1.86
CA SER A 86 -11.22 -33.70 2.16
C SER A 86 -10.40 -33.10 1.02
N ASP A 87 -10.40 -31.77 0.99
CA ASP A 87 -9.65 -30.86 0.12
C ASP A 87 -8.52 -30.17 0.92
N PRO A 88 -7.46 -30.91 1.32
CA PRO A 88 -6.49 -30.42 2.29
C PRO A 88 -5.52 -29.35 1.76
N TYR A 89 -5.13 -28.47 2.68
CA TYR A 89 -4.02 -27.52 2.52
C TYR A 89 -3.35 -27.21 3.87
N VAL A 90 -2.17 -26.59 3.84
CA VAL A 90 -1.41 -26.22 5.04
C VAL A 90 -1.26 -24.69 5.13
N SER A 91 -1.55 -24.13 6.30
CA SER A 91 -1.19 -22.75 6.67
C SER A 91 0.01 -22.76 7.61
N ILE A 92 1.02 -21.96 7.29
CA ILE A 92 2.22 -21.79 8.12
C ILE A 92 2.07 -20.49 8.90
N ALA A 93 2.18 -20.54 10.22
CA ALA A 93 1.97 -19.38 11.08
C ALA A 93 2.96 -19.28 12.24
N VAL A 94 3.33 -18.04 12.60
CA VAL A 94 4.16 -17.72 13.76
C VAL A 94 3.43 -16.65 14.57
N SER A 95 3.19 -16.94 15.85
CA SER A 95 2.47 -16.04 16.76
C SER A 95 1.13 -15.55 16.22
N GLY A 96 0.41 -16.44 15.55
CA GLY A 96 -0.88 -16.16 14.93
C GLY A 96 -0.78 -15.54 13.53
N ALA A 97 0.34 -14.93 13.14
CA ALA A 97 0.50 -14.37 11.80
C ALA A 97 0.77 -15.47 10.77
N VAL A 98 -0.03 -15.55 9.71
CA VAL A 98 0.19 -16.49 8.61
C VAL A 98 1.29 -15.95 7.69
N ILE A 99 2.34 -16.75 7.53
CA ILE A 99 3.52 -16.42 6.72
C ILE A 99 3.57 -17.19 5.40
N GLY A 100 2.73 -18.20 5.22
CA GLY A 100 2.67 -18.99 4.00
C GLY A 100 1.48 -19.94 3.94
N ARG A 101 1.09 -20.32 2.73
CA ARG A 101 0.01 -21.29 2.48
C ARG A 101 0.30 -22.15 1.29
N THR A 102 0.02 -23.45 1.41
CA THR A 102 0.05 -24.34 0.26
C THR A 102 -1.18 -24.16 -0.62
N PHE A 103 -1.08 -24.63 -1.87
CA PHE A 103 -2.28 -24.84 -2.68
C PHE A 103 -3.17 -25.94 -2.07
N VAL A 104 -4.48 -25.86 -2.39
CA VAL A 104 -5.48 -26.88 -2.06
C VAL A 104 -5.31 -28.06 -3.01
N ILE A 105 -5.40 -29.29 -2.49
CA ILE A 105 -5.47 -30.50 -3.32
C ILE A 105 -6.83 -31.12 -3.12
N ASP A 106 -7.61 -31.21 -4.19
CA ASP A 106 -8.98 -31.67 -4.08
C ASP A 106 -9.08 -33.19 -3.87
N ASN A 107 -10.04 -33.60 -3.04
CA ASN A 107 -10.49 -34.98 -2.84
C ASN A 107 -9.36 -35.98 -2.54
N THR A 108 -8.54 -35.69 -1.52
CA THR A 108 -7.50 -36.62 -1.07
C THR A 108 -7.25 -36.60 0.43
N GLU A 109 -7.08 -37.79 1.00
CA GLU A 109 -6.60 -37.98 2.38
C GLU A 109 -5.06 -38.09 2.47
N ASN A 110 -4.39 -38.13 1.31
CA ASN A 110 -2.94 -38.30 1.19
C ASN A 110 -2.36 -37.25 0.22
N PRO A 111 -2.47 -35.95 0.54
CA PRO A 111 -2.00 -34.87 -0.33
C PRO A 111 -0.47 -34.86 -0.47
N ILE A 112 0.01 -34.61 -1.68
CA ILE A 112 1.43 -34.34 -1.99
C ILE A 112 1.52 -32.93 -2.57
N TRP A 113 2.00 -31.98 -1.77
CA TRP A 113 2.18 -30.58 -2.19
C TRP A 113 3.55 -30.36 -2.83
N GLY A 114 4.63 -30.83 -2.19
CA GLY A 114 5.99 -30.56 -2.65
C GLY A 114 6.27 -29.08 -2.85
N GLN A 115 5.72 -28.22 -1.98
CA GLN A 115 5.77 -26.77 -2.16
C GLN A 115 6.86 -26.13 -1.30
N HIS A 116 7.64 -25.24 -1.92
CA HIS A 116 8.71 -24.47 -1.31
C HIS A 116 8.26 -23.05 -0.97
N PHE A 117 8.71 -22.56 0.18
CA PHE A 117 8.55 -21.18 0.61
C PHE A 117 9.90 -20.65 1.09
N HIS A 118 10.24 -19.45 0.66
CA HIS A 118 11.35 -18.68 1.20
C HIS A 118 10.80 -17.34 1.67
N VAL A 119 10.56 -17.22 2.98
CA VAL A 119 9.77 -16.10 3.53
C VAL A 119 10.56 -15.31 4.56
N PRO A 120 10.53 -13.96 4.50
CA PRO A 120 11.08 -13.13 5.56
C PRO A 120 10.27 -13.32 6.84
N ILE A 121 10.97 -13.36 7.98
CA ILE A 121 10.38 -13.49 9.31
C ILE A 121 10.93 -12.38 10.22
N ALA A 122 10.04 -11.71 10.96
CA ALA A 122 10.35 -10.74 12.01
C ALA A 122 9.34 -10.89 13.17
N HIS A 123 9.37 -12.04 13.85
CA HIS A 123 8.34 -12.43 14.82
C HIS A 123 8.97 -12.93 16.12
N TYR A 124 8.40 -12.53 17.26
CA TYR A 124 8.59 -13.22 18.52
C TYR A 124 7.62 -14.38 18.60
N GLY A 125 8.09 -15.61 18.80
CA GLY A 125 7.24 -16.79 18.88
C GLY A 125 7.90 -17.94 19.62
N SER A 126 7.08 -18.90 20.07
CA SER A 126 7.55 -20.13 20.71
C SER A 126 7.67 -21.30 19.73
N GLU A 127 6.79 -21.33 18.73
CA GLU A 127 6.71 -22.38 17.71
C GLU A 127 6.34 -21.77 16.35
N VAL A 128 6.85 -22.40 15.29
CA VAL A 128 6.32 -22.26 13.93
C VAL A 128 5.26 -23.35 13.73
N HIS A 129 4.02 -22.95 13.48
CA HIS A 129 2.89 -23.85 13.34
C HIS A 129 2.59 -24.16 11.88
N PHE A 130 2.41 -25.44 11.58
CA PHE A 130 1.92 -25.97 10.32
C PHE A 130 0.51 -26.51 10.55
N VAL A 131 -0.51 -25.72 10.21
CA VAL A 131 -1.92 -26.04 10.45
C VAL A 131 -2.50 -26.68 9.21
N VAL A 132 -2.82 -27.97 9.30
CA VAL A 132 -3.48 -28.74 8.24
C VAL A 132 -4.98 -28.48 8.31
N LYS A 133 -5.56 -28.09 7.18
CA LYS A 133 -6.95 -27.63 7.09
C LYS A 133 -7.66 -28.26 5.91
N ASP A 134 -8.96 -28.38 6.03
CA ASP A 134 -9.86 -28.73 4.92
C ASP A 134 -10.47 -27.47 4.31
N SER A 135 -10.66 -27.44 2.99
CA SER A 135 -11.11 -26.27 2.25
C SER A 135 -12.58 -26.36 1.82
N ASP A 136 -13.51 -26.12 2.73
CA ASP A 136 -14.93 -26.12 2.38
C ASP A 136 -15.40 -24.77 1.80
N VAL A 137 -16.55 -24.83 1.10
CA VAL A 137 -17.25 -23.67 0.50
C VAL A 137 -17.67 -22.63 1.55
N VAL A 138 -18.01 -23.07 2.76
CA VAL A 138 -18.54 -22.23 3.86
C VAL A 138 -17.43 -21.74 4.82
N GLY A 139 -16.22 -22.29 4.75
CA GLY A 139 -15.11 -21.94 5.63
C GLY A 139 -14.10 -23.07 5.74
N SER A 140 -12.84 -22.77 6.05
CA SER A 140 -11.85 -23.85 6.19
C SER A 140 -11.84 -24.41 7.61
N GLN A 141 -11.90 -25.74 7.75
CA GLN A 141 -11.85 -26.41 9.05
C GLN A 141 -10.42 -26.83 9.42
N ILE A 142 -10.07 -26.83 10.70
CA ILE A 142 -8.75 -27.32 11.16
C ILE A 142 -8.85 -28.84 11.32
N ILE A 143 -7.99 -29.56 10.61
CA ILE A 143 -7.79 -31.02 10.77
C ILE A 143 -6.85 -31.28 11.95
N GLY A 144 -5.77 -30.50 12.03
CA GLY A 144 -4.79 -30.57 13.11
C GLY A 144 -3.57 -29.70 12.82
N ALA A 145 -2.56 -29.76 13.68
CA ALA A 145 -1.35 -28.96 13.53
C ALA A 145 -0.08 -29.71 13.95
N VAL A 146 1.05 -29.25 13.41
CA VAL A 146 2.41 -29.59 13.83
C VAL A 146 3.10 -28.29 14.26
N GLY A 147 3.71 -28.27 15.44
CA GLY A 147 4.55 -27.17 15.90
C GLY A 147 6.03 -27.54 15.85
N ILE A 148 6.85 -26.64 15.31
CA ILE A 148 8.31 -26.73 15.34
C ILE A 148 8.83 -25.68 16.33
N PRO A 149 9.47 -26.09 17.44
CA PRO A 149 9.99 -25.16 18.44
C PRO A 149 11.01 -24.16 17.85
N VAL A 150 10.88 -22.89 18.25
CA VAL A 150 11.74 -21.81 17.75
C VAL A 150 13.18 -21.94 18.27
N ASP A 151 13.37 -22.43 19.49
CA ASP A 151 14.69 -22.67 20.07
C ASP A 151 15.53 -23.67 19.25
N GLN A 152 14.88 -24.69 18.67
CA GLN A 152 15.53 -25.63 17.75
C GLN A 152 15.91 -24.96 16.42
N LEU A 153 15.06 -24.07 15.89
CA LEU A 153 15.34 -23.35 14.65
C LEU A 153 16.54 -22.40 14.78
N LEU A 154 16.71 -21.78 15.95
CA LEU A 154 17.83 -20.87 16.21
C LEU A 154 19.20 -21.57 16.20
N LEU A 155 19.26 -22.90 16.29
CA LEU A 155 20.49 -23.67 16.10
C LEU A 155 21.00 -23.58 14.64
N GLY A 156 20.14 -23.19 13.68
CA GLY A 156 20.47 -22.99 12.27
C GLY A 156 20.56 -24.27 11.44
N GLU A 157 20.42 -25.43 12.07
CA GLU A 157 20.36 -26.73 11.38
C GLU A 157 19.04 -26.90 10.62
N LYS A 158 19.09 -27.64 9.51
CA LYS A 158 17.88 -28.00 8.76
C LYS A 158 17.10 -29.06 9.55
N ILE A 159 15.90 -28.72 9.97
CA ILE A 159 14.95 -29.65 10.59
C ILE A 159 14.17 -30.33 9.48
N GLU A 160 14.23 -31.65 9.37
CA GLU A 160 13.55 -32.42 8.33
C GLU A 160 13.01 -33.73 8.91
N GLY A 161 11.72 -34.02 8.66
CA GLY A 161 11.11 -35.22 9.19
C GLY A 161 9.62 -35.36 8.88
N THR A 162 9.04 -36.40 9.48
CA THR A 162 7.62 -36.72 9.43
C THR A 162 7.04 -36.67 10.83
N TYR A 163 6.06 -35.79 11.03
CA TYR A 163 5.54 -35.45 12.35
C TYR A 163 4.06 -35.86 12.48
N PRO A 164 3.61 -36.33 13.66
CA PRO A 164 2.21 -36.61 13.89
C PRO A 164 1.38 -35.33 13.83
N ILE A 165 0.27 -35.36 13.10
CA ILE A 165 -0.67 -34.23 13.06
C ILE A 165 -1.55 -34.30 14.31
N LEU A 166 -1.42 -33.32 15.20
CA LEU A 166 -2.13 -33.30 16.46
C LEU A 166 -3.45 -32.53 16.32
N GLY A 167 -4.53 -33.11 16.86
CA GLY A 167 -5.84 -32.47 16.94
C GLY A 167 -6.06 -31.72 18.27
N PRO A 168 -7.26 -31.17 18.48
CA PRO A 168 -7.61 -30.37 19.67
C PRO A 168 -7.40 -31.07 21.02
N ASN A 169 -7.46 -32.39 21.04
CA ASN A 169 -7.25 -33.21 22.23
C ASN A 169 -5.77 -33.52 22.53
N GLY A 170 -4.83 -32.92 21.77
CA GLY A 170 -3.39 -33.19 21.88
C GLY A 170 -2.98 -34.59 21.41
N LYS A 171 -3.91 -35.35 20.83
CA LYS A 171 -3.66 -36.67 20.23
C LYS A 171 -3.64 -36.55 18.70
N GLN A 172 -3.11 -37.57 18.05
CA GLN A 172 -3.12 -37.65 16.59
C GLN A 172 -4.55 -37.53 16.04
N CYS A 173 -4.78 -36.69 15.03
CA CYS A 173 -6.12 -36.39 14.52
C CYS A 173 -6.79 -37.61 13.86
N ASN A 174 -6.00 -38.51 13.29
CA ASN A 174 -6.40 -39.84 12.83
C ASN A 174 -5.22 -40.80 12.99
N ARG A 175 -5.48 -42.11 13.06
CA ARG A 175 -4.43 -43.11 13.23
C ARG A 175 -3.49 -43.09 12.02
N GLY A 176 -2.22 -42.75 12.25
CA GLY A 176 -1.23 -42.63 11.19
C GLY A 176 -1.28 -41.31 10.41
N ALA A 177 -2.06 -40.32 10.87
CA ALA A 177 -2.06 -38.98 10.29
C ALA A 177 -0.75 -38.25 10.54
N VAL A 178 0.04 -38.02 9.49
CA VAL A 178 1.37 -37.41 9.59
C VAL A 178 1.59 -36.36 8.52
N LEU A 179 2.43 -35.38 8.81
CA LEU A 179 2.88 -34.33 7.90
C LEU A 179 4.40 -34.42 7.74
N SER A 180 4.87 -34.53 6.50
CA SER A 180 6.28 -34.51 6.14
C SER A 180 6.69 -33.12 5.69
N LEU A 181 7.70 -32.54 6.32
CA LEU A 181 8.18 -31.18 6.04
C LEU A 181 9.67 -31.03 6.30
N SER A 182 10.26 -29.94 5.80
CA SER A 182 11.54 -29.44 6.29
C SER A 182 11.51 -27.93 6.46
N ILE A 183 12.28 -27.44 7.43
CA ILE A 183 12.40 -26.01 7.74
C ILE A 183 13.83 -25.70 8.16
N GLN A 184 14.36 -24.59 7.66
CA GLN A 184 15.65 -24.05 8.07
C GLN A 184 15.55 -22.54 8.27
N TYR A 185 16.14 -22.05 9.36
CA TYR A 185 16.21 -20.63 9.66
C TYR A 185 17.59 -20.07 9.30
N THR A 186 17.58 -18.96 8.56
CA THR A 186 18.77 -18.15 8.29
C THR A 186 18.59 -16.81 9.00
N PRO A 187 19.39 -16.51 10.04
CA PRO A 187 19.30 -15.24 10.75
C PRO A 187 19.84 -14.09 9.89
N MET A 188 19.45 -12.86 10.21
CA MET A 188 19.83 -11.66 9.46
C MET A 188 21.34 -11.50 9.25
N GLU A 189 22.18 -11.86 10.24
CA GLU A 189 23.63 -11.69 10.18
C GLU A 189 24.30 -12.60 9.15
N LYS A 190 23.61 -13.66 8.70
CA LYS A 190 24.09 -14.59 7.67
C LYS A 190 23.49 -14.31 6.29
N GLU A 191 22.58 -13.35 6.17
CA GLU A 191 21.97 -13.01 4.89
C GLU A 191 22.95 -12.16 4.06
N SER A 192 23.35 -12.66 2.88
CA SER A 192 24.13 -11.86 1.95
C SER A 192 23.27 -10.75 1.37
N LEU A 193 23.72 -9.50 1.49
CA LEU A 193 23.08 -8.37 0.82
C LEU A 193 23.14 -8.58 -0.70
N TYR A 194 21.98 -8.58 -1.34
CA TYR A 194 21.88 -8.85 -2.78
C TYR A 194 22.05 -7.55 -3.56
N CYS A 195 23.21 -7.36 -4.19
CA CYS A 195 23.41 -6.29 -5.15
C CYS A 195 22.90 -6.74 -6.53
N GLY A 196 21.84 -6.12 -7.05
CA GLY A 196 21.35 -6.43 -8.40
C GLY A 196 19.84 -6.59 -8.57
N GLY A 197 19.02 -6.06 -7.65
CA GLY A 197 17.55 -6.12 -7.71
C GLY A 197 16.94 -7.07 -6.67
N VAL A 198 15.64 -6.93 -6.43
CA VAL A 198 14.90 -7.76 -5.47
C VAL A 198 14.67 -9.13 -6.11
N PRO A 199 15.15 -10.24 -5.50
CA PRO A 199 14.99 -11.57 -6.06
C PRO A 199 13.54 -12.07 -5.90
N ASN A 200 13.19 -13.10 -6.67
CA ASN A 200 11.90 -13.79 -6.58
C ASN A 200 10.68 -12.85 -6.68
N THR A 201 10.68 -11.98 -7.69
CA THR A 201 9.52 -11.14 -8.06
C THR A 201 9.02 -11.45 -9.46
N TYR A 202 7.79 -11.04 -9.77
CA TYR A 202 7.17 -11.30 -11.07
C TYR A 202 7.89 -10.58 -12.21
N PHE A 203 8.18 -9.28 -12.04
CA PHE A 203 9.00 -8.53 -12.97
C PHE A 203 10.47 -8.53 -12.52
N PRO A 204 11.42 -8.81 -13.43
CA PRO A 204 12.84 -8.73 -13.12
C PRO A 204 13.29 -7.27 -13.07
N VAL A 205 14.45 -7.02 -12.47
CA VAL A 205 15.15 -5.74 -12.66
C VAL A 205 15.46 -5.53 -14.15
N ARG A 206 15.28 -4.31 -14.65
CA ARG A 206 15.75 -3.91 -15.97
C ARG A 206 16.87 -2.89 -15.83
N ARG A 207 17.87 -3.02 -16.70
CA ARG A 207 19.05 -2.16 -16.74
C ARG A 207 18.94 -1.14 -17.87
N GLY A 208 19.65 -0.03 -17.76
CA GLY A 208 19.71 0.99 -18.82
C GLY A 208 18.39 1.73 -19.02
N GLY A 209 17.72 2.14 -17.94
CA GLY A 209 16.55 3.01 -17.98
C GLY A 209 16.90 4.47 -17.64
N LYS A 210 15.88 5.33 -17.59
CA LYS A 210 15.96 6.64 -16.95
C LYS A 210 14.75 6.81 -16.04
N VAL A 211 14.99 7.40 -14.87
CA VAL A 211 13.94 7.80 -13.94
C VAL A 211 13.98 9.32 -13.81
N THR A 212 12.80 9.94 -13.87
CA THR A 212 12.60 11.31 -13.38
C THR A 212 11.72 11.20 -12.15
N LEU A 213 12.20 11.72 -11.02
CA LEU A 213 11.46 11.79 -9.77
C LEU A 213 10.73 13.13 -9.73
N TYR A 214 9.46 13.10 -9.36
CA TYR A 214 8.62 14.26 -9.22
C TYR A 214 8.21 14.44 -7.76
N GLN A 215 8.37 15.67 -7.31
CA GLN A 215 7.83 16.21 -6.08
C GLN A 215 6.61 17.03 -6.48
N ASP A 216 5.45 16.61 -5.98
CA ASP A 216 4.14 17.15 -6.31
C ASP A 216 3.75 17.06 -7.79
N ALA A 217 2.58 17.63 -8.11
CA ALA A 217 2.08 17.73 -9.47
C ALA A 217 2.87 18.74 -10.31
N HIS A 218 3.42 19.78 -9.67
CA HIS A 218 4.17 20.83 -10.32
C HIS A 218 5.24 21.37 -9.37
N ALA A 219 6.36 21.80 -9.93
CA ALA A 219 7.43 22.46 -9.20
C ALA A 219 7.82 23.77 -9.87
N HIS A 220 8.12 24.80 -9.07
CA HIS A 220 8.73 26.04 -9.55
C HIS A 220 10.20 26.06 -9.13
N ASP A 221 11.11 26.26 -10.08
CA ASP A 221 12.56 26.26 -9.80
C ASP A 221 12.97 27.29 -8.74
N GLU A 222 12.21 28.39 -8.61
CA GLU A 222 12.46 29.45 -7.63
C GLU A 222 12.07 29.07 -6.19
N ASP A 223 11.20 28.06 -6.03
CA ASP A 223 10.64 27.67 -4.73
C ASP A 223 11.48 26.58 -4.04
N LEU A 224 12.45 25.99 -4.75
CA LEU A 224 13.30 24.91 -4.26
C LEU A 224 14.77 25.35 -4.22
N PRO A 225 15.54 24.86 -3.22
CA PRO A 225 16.94 25.22 -3.12
C PRO A 225 17.77 24.54 -4.22
N SER A 226 18.79 25.23 -4.73
CA SER A 226 19.70 24.66 -5.72
C SER A 226 20.58 23.57 -5.10
N LEU A 227 20.34 22.32 -5.47
CA LEU A 227 21.10 21.16 -5.00
C LEU A 227 22.21 20.81 -5.98
N ARG A 228 23.44 20.66 -5.51
CA ARG A 228 24.60 20.28 -6.35
C ARG A 228 24.83 18.77 -6.25
N LEU A 229 24.95 18.12 -7.41
CA LEU A 229 25.22 16.69 -7.55
C LEU A 229 26.73 16.41 -7.66
N ASP A 230 27.13 15.15 -7.44
CA ASP A 230 28.53 14.70 -7.47
C ASP A 230 29.24 14.97 -8.79
N ASN A 231 28.50 14.91 -9.90
CA ASN A 231 29.02 15.21 -11.23
C ASN A 231 29.21 16.73 -11.49
N GLY A 232 28.99 17.55 -10.46
CA GLY A 232 29.15 19.01 -10.48
C GLY A 232 27.98 19.78 -11.08
N ARG A 233 26.91 19.10 -11.53
CA ARG A 233 25.68 19.72 -12.04
C ARG A 233 24.73 20.08 -10.90
N PHE A 234 23.76 20.92 -11.18
CA PHE A 234 22.63 21.14 -10.27
C PHE A 234 21.51 20.14 -10.57
N TYR A 235 20.80 19.72 -9.53
CA TYR A 235 19.59 18.93 -9.68
C TYR A 235 18.52 19.76 -10.38
N GLU A 236 17.91 19.18 -11.42
CA GLU A 236 16.81 19.79 -12.16
C GLU A 236 15.50 19.16 -11.69
N HIS A 237 14.60 19.97 -11.13
CA HIS A 237 13.30 19.50 -10.66
C HIS A 237 12.38 19.17 -11.85
N GLY A 238 11.66 18.05 -11.76
CA GLY A 238 10.70 17.66 -12.77
C GLY A 238 9.32 18.30 -12.55
N HIS A 239 8.58 18.57 -13.62
CA HIS A 239 7.21 19.10 -13.57
C HIS A 239 6.19 18.01 -13.94
N CYS A 240 5.71 17.23 -12.96
CA CYS A 240 4.95 15.98 -13.20
C CYS A 240 3.79 16.13 -14.20
N TRP A 241 2.82 16.99 -13.90
CA TRP A 241 1.62 17.13 -14.73
C TRP A 241 1.90 17.82 -16.06
N ARG A 242 2.92 18.69 -16.12
CA ARG A 242 3.39 19.26 -17.40
C ARG A 242 4.01 18.19 -18.29
N ASP A 243 4.85 17.32 -17.73
CA ASP A 243 5.45 16.22 -18.46
C ASP A 243 4.39 15.20 -18.93
N ILE A 244 3.38 14.91 -18.10
CA ILE A 244 2.23 14.08 -18.50
C ILE A 244 1.45 14.74 -19.66
N TYR A 245 1.15 16.05 -19.55
CA TYR A 245 0.46 16.80 -20.60
C TYR A 245 1.22 16.76 -21.93
N ASP A 246 2.52 17.06 -21.89
CA ASP A 246 3.41 17.02 -23.05
C ASP A 246 3.48 15.62 -23.66
N ALA A 247 3.60 14.59 -22.83
CA ALA A 247 3.66 13.20 -23.24
C ALA A 247 2.38 12.75 -23.96
N ILE A 248 1.20 13.06 -23.40
CA ILE A 248 -0.10 12.77 -24.03
C ILE A 248 -0.24 13.54 -25.35
N THR A 249 0.13 14.82 -25.37
CA THR A 249 0.03 15.67 -26.55
C THR A 249 0.90 15.13 -27.71
N LYS A 250 2.11 14.66 -27.39
CA LYS A 250 3.08 14.13 -28.36
C LYS A 250 2.87 12.67 -28.73
N ALA A 251 1.97 11.94 -28.05
CA ALA A 251 1.67 10.53 -28.34
C ALA A 251 1.11 10.35 -29.77
N ARG A 252 1.47 9.24 -30.42
CA ARG A 252 1.04 8.93 -31.79
C ARG A 252 0.31 7.59 -31.92
N HIS A 253 0.53 6.67 -30.99
CA HIS A 253 -0.01 5.31 -31.06
C HIS A 253 -0.94 4.99 -29.90
N LEU A 254 -0.53 5.24 -28.65
CA LEU A 254 -1.30 4.87 -27.46
C LEU A 254 -1.21 5.88 -26.31
N VAL A 255 -2.31 5.97 -25.56
CA VAL A 255 -2.39 6.62 -24.25
C VAL A 255 -3.24 5.73 -23.35
N TYR A 256 -2.60 5.00 -22.43
CA TYR A 256 -3.26 4.11 -21.48
C TYR A 256 -3.18 4.70 -20.07
N ILE A 257 -4.30 4.78 -19.38
CA ILE A 257 -4.38 5.42 -18.06
C ILE A 257 -5.06 4.49 -17.07
N THR A 258 -4.46 4.29 -15.90
CA THR A 258 -5.13 3.72 -14.72
C THR A 258 -5.26 4.77 -13.64
N GLY A 259 -6.39 4.78 -12.94
CA GLY A 259 -6.56 5.63 -11.77
C GLY A 259 -7.56 5.02 -10.80
N TRP A 260 -7.37 5.31 -9.53
CA TRP A 260 -8.41 5.13 -8.52
C TRP A 260 -9.56 6.12 -8.80
N SER A 261 -9.20 7.33 -9.24
CA SER A 261 -10.14 8.31 -9.79
C SER A 261 -9.50 9.05 -10.96
N VAL A 262 -10.26 9.29 -12.01
CA VAL A 262 -9.86 10.14 -13.14
C VAL A 262 -10.98 11.16 -13.33
N TYR A 263 -10.65 12.45 -13.32
CA TYR A 263 -11.63 13.51 -13.49
C TYR A 263 -11.39 14.28 -14.78
N HIS A 264 -12.34 14.18 -15.72
CA HIS A 264 -12.18 14.69 -17.07
C HIS A 264 -12.05 16.22 -17.17
N LEU A 265 -12.45 16.99 -16.15
CA LEU A 265 -12.35 18.46 -16.14
C LEU A 265 -11.00 18.99 -15.62
N VAL A 266 -10.14 18.14 -15.06
CA VAL A 266 -8.84 18.57 -14.53
C VAL A 266 -7.98 19.19 -15.63
N ARG A 267 -7.27 20.25 -15.25
CA ARG A 267 -6.26 20.92 -16.08
C ARG A 267 -4.87 20.55 -15.58
N LEU A 268 -4.07 19.96 -16.47
CA LEU A 268 -2.71 19.50 -16.16
C LEU A 268 -1.69 20.63 -16.11
N VAL A 269 -1.90 21.68 -16.90
CA VAL A 269 -1.07 22.89 -16.95
C VAL A 269 -1.94 24.08 -16.55
N ARG A 270 -1.49 24.86 -15.56
CA ARG A 270 -2.28 25.97 -14.99
C ARG A 270 -1.54 27.31 -14.96
N ASP A 271 -0.23 27.26 -15.13
CA ASP A 271 0.73 28.34 -15.01
C ASP A 271 1.20 28.90 -16.37
N ASP A 272 0.93 28.19 -17.48
CA ASP A 272 1.32 28.60 -18.83
C ASP A 272 0.13 29.17 -19.63
N PRO A 273 0.06 30.51 -19.84
CA PRO A 273 -1.04 31.13 -20.58
C PRO A 273 -1.02 30.84 -22.09
N SER A 274 0.09 30.30 -22.63
CA SER A 274 0.19 29.92 -24.05
C SER A 274 -0.51 28.59 -24.35
N VAL A 275 -0.66 27.73 -23.34
CA VAL A 275 -1.40 26.48 -23.44
C VAL A 275 -2.89 26.79 -23.42
N LYS A 276 -3.60 26.39 -24.49
CA LYS A 276 -5.05 26.54 -24.53
C LYS A 276 -5.65 25.88 -23.30
N ASN A 277 -6.60 26.58 -22.67
CA ASN A 277 -7.30 26.10 -21.48
C ASN A 277 -8.16 24.87 -21.83
N SER A 278 -7.53 23.69 -21.92
CA SER A 278 -8.13 22.42 -22.29
C SER A 278 -8.08 21.47 -21.11
N SER A 279 -9.23 20.88 -20.78
CA SER A 279 -9.29 19.82 -19.77
C SER A 279 -8.66 18.53 -20.28
N LEU A 280 -8.27 17.66 -19.36
CA LEU A 280 -7.77 16.31 -19.65
C LEU A 280 -8.73 15.55 -20.57
N GLY A 281 -10.03 15.65 -20.32
CA GLY A 281 -11.06 14.99 -21.12
C GLY A 281 -11.03 15.40 -22.59
N GLU A 282 -10.94 16.69 -22.86
CA GLU A 282 -10.89 17.20 -24.24
C GLU A 282 -9.56 16.86 -24.92
N LEU A 283 -8.44 16.94 -24.20
CA LEU A 283 -7.14 16.49 -24.72
C LEU A 283 -7.20 15.02 -25.18
N LEU A 284 -7.76 14.14 -24.35
CA LEU A 284 -7.89 12.71 -24.67
C LEU A 284 -8.83 12.45 -25.86
N LYS A 285 -9.93 13.21 -25.99
CA LYS A 285 -10.80 13.14 -27.19
C LYS A 285 -10.05 13.54 -28.45
N VAL A 286 -9.29 14.64 -28.42
CA VAL A 286 -8.49 15.12 -29.56
C VAL A 286 -7.49 14.05 -29.98
N LYS A 287 -6.70 13.51 -29.04
CA LYS A 287 -5.74 12.43 -29.35
C LYS A 287 -6.43 11.21 -29.95
N SER A 288 -7.60 10.84 -29.41
CA SER A 288 -8.35 9.72 -29.95
C SER A 288 -8.90 9.97 -31.37
N GLN A 289 -9.27 11.20 -31.70
CA GLN A 289 -9.69 11.61 -33.05
C GLN A 289 -8.52 11.64 -34.05
N GLU A 290 -7.31 11.92 -33.59
CA GLU A 290 -6.07 11.82 -34.39
C GLU A 290 -5.66 10.37 -34.69
N GLY A 291 -6.36 9.38 -34.13
CA GLY A 291 -6.10 7.96 -34.33
C GLY A 291 -5.30 7.28 -33.21
N VAL A 292 -4.92 8.03 -32.16
CA VAL A 292 -4.25 7.45 -30.99
C VAL A 292 -5.21 6.54 -30.22
N ARG A 293 -4.74 5.36 -29.82
CA ARG A 293 -5.53 4.42 -29.01
C ARG A 293 -5.55 4.88 -27.56
N VAL A 294 -6.68 5.44 -27.12
CA VAL A 294 -6.86 5.93 -25.75
C VAL A 294 -7.72 4.96 -24.93
N LEU A 295 -7.13 4.38 -23.88
CA LEU A 295 -7.77 3.40 -23.00
C LEU A 295 -7.66 3.82 -21.52
N LEU A 296 -8.79 3.89 -20.82
CA LEU A 296 -8.85 4.24 -19.40
C LEU A 296 -9.38 3.04 -18.62
N LEU A 297 -8.65 2.63 -17.58
CA LEU A 297 -9.06 1.62 -16.61
C LEU A 297 -9.22 2.28 -15.24
N VAL A 298 -10.45 2.66 -14.92
CA VAL A 298 -10.80 3.42 -13.70
C VAL A 298 -11.48 2.47 -12.71
N TRP A 299 -11.23 2.65 -11.42
CA TRP A 299 -11.98 1.89 -10.40
C TRP A 299 -13.48 2.20 -10.49
N ASP A 300 -14.31 1.17 -10.31
CA ASP A 300 -15.78 1.24 -10.27
C ASP A 300 -16.19 1.44 -8.80
N ASP A 301 -16.55 2.66 -8.39
CA ASP A 301 -17.03 2.91 -7.02
C ASP A 301 -18.46 2.35 -6.91
N PRO A 302 -18.67 1.26 -6.16
CA PRO A 302 -19.98 0.61 -6.04
C PRO A 302 -21.04 1.53 -5.38
N THR A 303 -20.62 2.63 -4.74
CA THR A 303 -21.50 3.60 -4.08
C THR A 303 -21.92 4.78 -4.97
N SER A 304 -21.31 4.93 -6.16
CA SER A 304 -21.65 5.97 -7.14
C SER A 304 -22.92 5.68 -7.95
N ALA A 305 -23.55 4.50 -7.74
CA ALA A 305 -24.66 4.04 -8.56
C ALA A 305 -25.94 4.87 -8.41
N SER A 306 -26.55 5.24 -9.55
CA SER A 306 -27.88 5.86 -9.56
C SER A 306 -28.95 4.87 -9.10
N LEU A 307 -29.55 5.11 -7.93
CA LEU A 307 -30.77 4.43 -7.48
C LEU A 307 -31.98 5.25 -7.94
N PHE A 308 -32.83 4.65 -8.79
CA PHE A 308 -34.10 5.23 -9.24
C PHE A 308 -34.00 6.63 -9.87
N GLY A 309 -32.94 6.91 -10.64
CA GLY A 309 -32.78 8.18 -11.35
C GLY A 309 -32.26 9.35 -10.50
N TYR A 310 -31.94 9.12 -9.22
CA TYR A 310 -31.20 10.07 -8.39
C TYR A 310 -29.71 9.69 -8.39
N LYS A 311 -28.86 10.63 -8.82
CA LYS A 311 -27.40 10.50 -8.72
C LYS A 311 -27.00 10.71 -7.25
N THR A 312 -26.42 9.70 -6.62
CA THR A 312 -25.72 9.86 -5.34
C THR A 312 -24.25 10.13 -5.63
N ASN A 313 -23.66 11.19 -5.08
CA ASN A 313 -22.20 11.33 -5.07
C ASN A 313 -21.65 10.12 -4.27
N GLY A 314 -20.75 9.34 -4.86
CA GLY A 314 -20.14 8.18 -4.21
C GLY A 314 -19.56 8.55 -2.85
N VAL A 315 -19.66 7.63 -1.89
CA VAL A 315 -19.19 7.83 -0.49
C VAL A 315 -17.68 8.06 -0.45
N MET A 316 -16.97 7.65 -1.50
CA MET A 316 -15.52 7.76 -1.63
C MET A 316 -15.07 8.95 -2.50
N ASN A 317 -15.97 9.86 -2.90
CA ASN A 317 -15.65 11.07 -3.69
C ASN A 317 -14.87 10.80 -5.00
N THR A 318 -15.17 9.70 -5.70
CA THR A 318 -14.64 9.43 -7.06
C THR A 318 -15.49 10.10 -8.15
N SER A 319 -14.92 10.24 -9.36
CA SER A 319 -15.60 10.81 -10.54
C SER A 319 -15.70 9.82 -11.70
N ASP A 320 -15.75 8.53 -11.39
CA ASP A 320 -15.65 7.40 -12.31
C ASP A 320 -16.83 7.33 -13.29
N ASP A 321 -18.07 7.37 -12.80
CA ASP A 321 -19.28 7.37 -13.64
C ASP A 321 -19.37 8.62 -14.53
N GLU A 322 -19.05 9.79 -13.99
CA GLU A 322 -19.05 11.07 -14.72
C GLU A 322 -18.04 11.06 -15.87
N THR A 323 -16.82 10.59 -15.60
CA THR A 323 -15.78 10.45 -16.62
C THR A 323 -16.16 9.43 -17.68
N ARG A 324 -16.75 8.27 -17.32
CA ARG A 324 -17.25 7.30 -18.31
C ARG A 324 -18.32 7.92 -19.20
N ASP A 325 -19.28 8.63 -18.62
CA ASP A 325 -20.38 9.25 -19.36
C ASP A 325 -19.89 10.32 -20.33
N PHE A 326 -18.90 11.12 -19.93
CA PHE A 326 -18.26 12.13 -20.79
C PHE A 326 -17.64 11.55 -22.07
N PHE A 327 -17.08 10.32 -22.00
CA PHE A 327 -16.43 9.66 -23.13
C PHE A 327 -17.36 8.75 -23.95
N LYS A 328 -18.62 8.54 -23.52
CA LYS A 328 -19.56 7.56 -24.10
C LYS A 328 -19.76 7.66 -25.63
N HIS A 329 -19.63 8.85 -26.19
CA HIS A 329 -19.80 9.12 -27.62
C HIS A 329 -18.49 9.48 -28.33
N SER A 330 -17.35 9.10 -27.75
CA SER A 330 -16.02 9.30 -28.31
C SER A 330 -15.35 7.95 -28.64
N SER A 331 -14.21 8.01 -29.33
CA SER A 331 -13.36 6.84 -29.58
C SER A 331 -12.51 6.41 -28.36
N VAL A 332 -12.51 7.22 -27.29
CA VAL A 332 -11.87 6.87 -26.01
C VAL A 332 -12.63 5.73 -25.36
N ARG A 333 -11.93 4.68 -24.93
CA ARG A 333 -12.56 3.54 -24.25
C ARG A 333 -12.30 3.59 -22.76
N VAL A 334 -13.36 3.72 -21.98
CA VAL A 334 -13.31 3.68 -20.51
C VAL A 334 -13.90 2.37 -20.03
N LEU A 335 -13.14 1.64 -19.21
CA LEU A 335 -13.63 0.49 -18.46
C LEU A 335 -13.64 0.84 -16.97
N LEU A 336 -14.82 0.77 -16.36
CA LEU A 336 -14.95 0.75 -14.91
C LEU A 336 -14.64 -0.66 -14.42
N CYS A 337 -13.71 -0.75 -13.48
CA CYS A 337 -13.15 -2.00 -13.01
C CYS A 337 -13.52 -2.19 -11.52
N PRO A 338 -14.52 -3.02 -11.20
CA PRO A 338 -14.83 -3.34 -9.82
C PRO A 338 -13.80 -4.32 -9.25
N ARG A 339 -13.48 -4.17 -7.97
CA ARG A 339 -12.65 -5.14 -7.24
C ARG A 339 -13.49 -6.38 -6.87
N ALA A 340 -12.90 -7.56 -6.88
CA ALA A 340 -13.61 -8.81 -6.59
C ALA A 340 -12.71 -9.84 -5.92
N ALA A 341 -13.21 -10.54 -4.91
CA ALA A 341 -12.48 -11.61 -4.20
C ALA A 341 -12.43 -12.96 -4.96
N GLY A 342 -13.11 -13.08 -6.11
CA GLY A 342 -13.08 -14.29 -6.93
C GLY A 342 -14.09 -15.36 -6.50
N LYS A 343 -13.71 -16.65 -6.57
CA LYS A 343 -14.57 -17.77 -6.13
C LYS A 343 -14.49 -17.94 -4.62
N GLY A 344 -15.58 -17.63 -3.91
CA GLY A 344 -15.69 -17.75 -2.47
C GLY A 344 -17.11 -17.46 -1.97
N SER A 345 -17.28 -17.41 -0.64
CA SER A 345 -18.57 -17.05 -0.02
C SER A 345 -19.10 -15.72 -0.55
N TRP A 346 -20.42 -15.62 -0.71
CA TRP A 346 -21.11 -14.40 -1.13
C TRP A 346 -20.71 -13.19 -0.28
N ALA A 347 -20.58 -13.38 1.04
CA ALA A 347 -20.15 -12.34 1.97
C ALA A 347 -18.74 -11.78 1.66
N LYS A 348 -17.78 -12.64 1.27
CA LYS A 348 -16.42 -12.20 0.88
C LYS A 348 -16.39 -11.44 -0.43
N ASN A 349 -17.24 -11.84 -1.38
CA ASN A 349 -17.36 -11.13 -2.66
C ASN A 349 -18.05 -9.78 -2.49
N GLN A 350 -19.05 -9.70 -1.61
CA GLN A 350 -19.65 -8.43 -1.21
C GLN A 350 -18.63 -7.54 -0.49
N GLU A 351 -17.90 -8.07 0.49
CA GLU A 351 -16.86 -7.34 1.21
C GLU A 351 -15.79 -6.78 0.27
N ALA A 352 -15.18 -7.62 -0.59
CA ALA A 352 -14.14 -7.16 -1.50
C ALA A 352 -14.64 -6.20 -2.58
N GLY A 353 -15.90 -6.33 -3.00
CA GLY A 353 -16.52 -5.41 -3.96
C GLY A 353 -16.91 -4.07 -3.35
N THR A 354 -17.13 -4.00 -2.03
CA THR A 354 -17.54 -2.79 -1.30
C THR A 354 -16.37 -2.07 -0.63
N ILE A 355 -15.35 -2.81 -0.18
CA ILE A 355 -14.28 -2.25 0.67
C ILE A 355 -13.00 -2.00 -0.11
N TYR A 356 -12.59 -2.90 -1.01
CA TYR A 356 -11.28 -2.84 -1.68
C TYR A 356 -11.35 -2.17 -3.03
N THR A 357 -10.23 -1.57 -3.45
CA THR A 357 -10.18 -0.70 -4.62
C THR A 357 -9.13 -1.13 -5.64
N HIS A 358 -9.21 -0.55 -6.83
CA HIS A 358 -8.11 -0.54 -7.78
C HIS A 358 -7.32 0.76 -7.61
N HIS A 359 -6.21 0.71 -6.87
CA HIS A 359 -5.53 1.90 -6.38
C HIS A 359 -4.29 2.34 -7.20
N GLN A 360 -3.96 1.61 -8.28
CA GLN A 360 -2.87 1.94 -9.20
C GLN A 360 -3.12 3.24 -9.97
N LYS A 361 -2.19 4.19 -9.89
CA LYS A 361 -2.15 5.39 -10.73
C LYS A 361 -1.04 5.25 -11.76
N SER A 362 -1.38 5.27 -13.05
CA SER A 362 -0.38 5.24 -14.11
C SER A 362 -0.85 5.89 -15.40
N VAL A 363 0.10 6.47 -16.14
CA VAL A 363 -0.08 6.97 -17.51
C VAL A 363 1.00 6.34 -18.38
N ILE A 364 0.63 5.66 -19.46
CA ILE A 364 1.55 4.99 -20.38
C ILE A 364 1.32 5.56 -21.77
N VAL A 365 2.39 6.02 -22.41
CA VAL A 365 2.34 6.57 -23.77
C VAL A 365 3.52 6.11 -24.60
N ASP A 366 3.36 6.16 -25.92
CA ASP A 366 4.50 6.15 -26.83
C ASP A 366 5.12 7.56 -26.95
N ALA A 367 6.43 7.66 -26.77
CA ALA A 367 7.20 8.90 -26.87
C ALA A 367 8.27 8.83 -27.96
N ASP A 368 8.70 9.99 -28.46
CA ASP A 368 9.80 10.08 -29.42
C ASP A 368 11.10 9.52 -28.82
N ALA A 369 11.75 8.62 -29.56
CA ALA A 369 13.03 8.00 -29.18
C ALA A 369 14.15 8.36 -30.17
N GLY A 370 13.91 9.36 -31.03
CA GLY A 370 14.83 9.76 -32.09
C GLY A 370 14.77 8.83 -33.30
N ASN A 371 15.44 9.23 -34.40
CA ASN A 371 15.55 8.43 -35.63
C ASN A 371 14.20 7.96 -36.21
N TYR A 372 13.15 8.79 -36.10
CA TYR A 372 11.78 8.46 -36.51
C TYR A 372 11.20 7.23 -35.80
N ARG A 373 11.75 6.87 -34.65
CA ARG A 373 11.33 5.75 -33.82
C ARG A 373 10.75 6.26 -32.51
N ARG A 374 9.96 5.40 -31.86
CA ARG A 374 9.23 5.71 -30.63
C ARG A 374 9.47 4.62 -29.60
N SER A 375 9.39 4.97 -28.32
CA SER A 375 9.54 4.04 -27.22
C SER A 375 8.42 4.23 -26.21
N ILE A 376 8.17 3.24 -25.36
CA ILE A 376 7.18 3.37 -24.29
C ILE A 376 7.81 4.12 -23.13
N ILE A 377 7.06 5.08 -22.59
CA ILE A 377 7.33 5.70 -21.30
C ILE A 377 6.11 5.51 -20.39
N ALA A 378 6.34 5.47 -19.08
CA ALA A 378 5.29 5.29 -18.10
C ALA A 378 5.46 6.24 -16.92
N PHE A 379 4.35 6.71 -16.37
CA PHE A 379 4.28 7.47 -15.13
C PHE A 379 3.62 6.60 -14.06
N VAL A 380 4.19 6.56 -12.86
CA VAL A 380 3.70 5.78 -11.72
C VAL A 380 3.95 6.55 -10.41
N GLY A 381 3.01 6.53 -9.48
CA GLY A 381 3.17 7.18 -8.17
C GLY A 381 1.86 7.30 -7.40
N GLY A 382 1.77 8.30 -6.52
CA GLY A 382 0.58 8.57 -5.70
C GLY A 382 -0.44 9.51 -6.34
N LEU A 383 -0.05 10.33 -7.32
CA LEU A 383 -0.95 11.27 -8.00
C LEU A 383 -1.94 10.59 -8.97
N ASP A 384 -3.23 10.66 -8.64
CA ASP A 384 -4.32 10.45 -9.60
C ASP A 384 -4.52 11.71 -10.47
N LEU A 385 -5.02 11.53 -11.69
CA LEU A 385 -5.41 12.65 -12.56
C LEU A 385 -6.85 13.13 -12.21
N CYS A 386 -7.02 13.64 -10.99
CA CYS A 386 -8.32 14.05 -10.46
C CYS A 386 -8.25 15.35 -9.62
N LYS A 387 -9.42 15.78 -9.10
CA LYS A 387 -9.58 17.04 -8.37
C LYS A 387 -8.69 17.10 -7.12
N GLY A 388 -8.12 18.27 -6.83
CA GLY A 388 -7.38 18.57 -5.61
C GLY A 388 -5.90 18.16 -5.61
N ARG A 389 -5.45 17.39 -6.61
CA ARG A 389 -4.08 16.83 -6.69
C ARG A 389 -3.04 17.80 -7.26
N TYR A 390 -3.46 18.87 -7.93
CA TYR A 390 -2.53 19.88 -8.40
C TYR A 390 -2.06 20.70 -7.22
N ASP A 391 -0.77 20.71 -6.96
CA ASP A 391 -0.13 21.57 -5.98
C ASP A 391 1.33 21.82 -6.35
N THR A 392 1.96 22.69 -5.57
CA THR A 392 3.36 23.10 -5.67
C THR A 392 3.97 23.10 -4.27
N GLN A 393 5.29 23.27 -4.18
CA GLN A 393 6.02 23.28 -2.91
C GLN A 393 5.61 24.44 -1.97
N LYS A 394 4.90 25.46 -2.47
CA LYS A 394 4.33 26.51 -1.61
C LYS A 394 3.16 26.02 -0.76
N HIS A 395 2.47 24.97 -1.22
CA HIS A 395 1.33 24.36 -0.52
C HIS A 395 0.36 25.37 0.10
N SER A 396 -0.07 26.33 -0.72
CA SER A 396 -0.88 27.44 -0.24
C SER A 396 -2.25 26.97 0.24
N ILE A 397 -2.70 27.54 1.36
CA ILE A 397 -3.99 27.25 1.99
C ILE A 397 -5.05 28.29 1.64
N PHE A 398 -4.69 29.56 1.39
CA PHE A 398 -5.63 30.61 0.97
C PHE A 398 -5.22 31.34 -0.32
N SER A 399 -3.93 31.64 -0.50
CA SER A 399 -3.44 32.55 -1.56
C SER A 399 -3.75 32.10 -3.00
N THR A 400 -3.96 30.80 -3.22
CA THR A 400 -4.25 30.24 -4.55
C THR A 400 -5.74 29.99 -4.84
N LEU A 401 -6.62 30.27 -3.88
CA LEU A 401 -8.06 29.99 -3.97
C LEU A 401 -8.76 30.74 -5.12
N GLN A 402 -8.23 31.88 -5.55
CA GLN A 402 -8.77 32.67 -6.67
C GLN A 402 -7.95 32.53 -7.97
N THR A 403 -6.94 31.66 -7.98
CA THR A 403 -6.06 31.46 -9.14
C THR A 403 -6.07 30.01 -9.60
N VAL A 404 -5.00 29.25 -9.36
CA VAL A 404 -4.83 27.88 -9.86
C VAL A 404 -5.77 26.88 -9.18
N HIS A 405 -6.37 27.21 -8.04
CA HIS A 405 -7.31 26.36 -7.30
C HIS A 405 -8.78 26.83 -7.33
N GLN A 406 -9.12 27.89 -8.07
CA GLN A 406 -10.49 28.44 -8.12
C GLN A 406 -11.54 27.38 -8.51
N ASP A 407 -11.26 26.60 -9.57
CA ASP A 407 -12.14 25.51 -10.03
C ASP A 407 -11.76 24.14 -9.44
N ASP A 408 -10.78 24.10 -8.53
CA ASP A 408 -10.16 22.87 -8.01
C ASP A 408 -10.03 22.87 -6.48
N PHE A 409 -10.91 23.62 -5.80
CA PHE A 409 -10.96 23.61 -4.33
C PHE A 409 -11.27 22.19 -3.82
N HIS A 410 -10.44 21.72 -2.88
CA HIS A 410 -10.55 20.41 -2.26
C HIS A 410 -10.24 20.53 -0.77
N ASN A 411 -11.20 20.14 0.07
CA ASN A 411 -10.99 19.94 1.51
C ASN A 411 -12.17 19.10 2.07
N PRO A 412 -12.01 17.77 2.23
CA PRO A 412 -13.07 16.87 2.70
C PRO A 412 -13.10 16.72 4.24
N ASN A 413 -12.35 17.53 4.98
CA ASN A 413 -12.20 17.39 6.43
C ASN A 413 -13.33 18.05 7.24
N TYR A 414 -14.27 18.73 6.58
CA TYR A 414 -15.40 19.42 7.21
C TYR A 414 -16.72 18.65 7.01
N THR A 415 -17.62 18.70 7.99
CA THR A 415 -18.97 18.09 7.93
C THR A 415 -20.02 18.97 7.24
N GLY A 416 -19.64 20.16 6.77
CA GLY A 416 -20.52 21.14 6.13
C GLY A 416 -19.78 21.96 5.07
N PRO A 417 -20.40 23.03 4.53
CA PRO A 417 -19.78 23.87 3.51
C PRO A 417 -18.42 24.42 3.96
N ALA A 418 -17.48 24.43 3.04
CA ALA A 418 -16.09 24.83 3.27
C ALA A 418 -15.73 26.14 2.55
N ASP A 419 -16.74 26.93 2.15
CA ASP A 419 -16.53 28.20 1.44
C ASP A 419 -15.66 29.15 2.27
N GLY A 420 -14.54 29.62 1.70
CA GLY A 420 -13.57 30.47 2.38
C GLY A 420 -12.78 29.78 3.50
N CYS A 421 -12.95 28.47 3.73
CA CYS A 421 -12.00 27.69 4.54
C CYS A 421 -10.70 27.48 3.77
N PRO A 422 -9.59 27.16 4.45
CA PRO A 422 -8.37 26.76 3.75
C PRO A 422 -8.66 25.56 2.84
N ARG A 423 -8.05 25.52 1.65
CA ARG A 423 -7.94 24.25 0.92
C ARG A 423 -7.08 23.28 1.73
N GLU A 424 -7.19 21.99 1.43
CA GLU A 424 -6.22 21.00 1.86
C GLU A 424 -5.11 20.94 0.78
N PRO A 425 -3.89 21.44 1.05
CA PRO A 425 -2.77 21.27 0.14
C PRO A 425 -2.40 19.79 0.00
N TRP A 426 -1.84 19.43 -1.15
CA TRP A 426 -1.61 18.05 -1.53
C TRP A 426 -0.13 17.80 -1.82
N HIS A 427 0.57 17.19 -0.85
CA HIS A 427 1.95 16.75 -1.00
C HIS A 427 1.99 15.30 -1.49
N ASP A 428 2.68 15.03 -2.60
CA ASP A 428 2.72 13.69 -3.18
C ASP A 428 3.98 13.44 -4.00
N LEU A 429 4.25 12.16 -4.30
CA LEU A 429 5.39 11.72 -5.08
C LEU A 429 4.96 10.94 -6.32
N HIS A 430 5.64 11.20 -7.43
CA HIS A 430 5.41 10.49 -8.69
C HIS A 430 6.72 10.29 -9.45
N CYS A 431 6.76 9.38 -10.43
CA CYS A 431 7.94 9.20 -11.26
C CYS A 431 7.58 8.96 -12.72
N ARG A 432 8.50 9.33 -13.61
CA ARG A 432 8.53 8.91 -15.02
C ARG A 432 9.60 7.85 -15.20
N ILE A 433 9.23 6.77 -15.86
CA ILE A 433 10.07 5.61 -16.18
C ILE A 433 10.24 5.57 -17.70
N GLU A 434 11.49 5.62 -18.14
CA GLU A 434 11.89 5.42 -19.54
C GLU A 434 12.79 4.18 -19.66
N GLY A 435 12.73 3.52 -20.80
CA GLY A 435 13.48 2.29 -21.07
C GLY A 435 12.68 1.02 -20.78
N PRO A 436 13.34 -0.13 -20.58
CA PRO A 436 12.64 -1.42 -20.61
C PRO A 436 11.59 -1.60 -19.51
N SER A 437 11.78 -0.99 -18.34
CA SER A 437 10.82 -1.10 -17.23
C SER A 437 9.48 -0.42 -17.53
N ALA A 438 9.42 0.53 -18.46
CA ALA A 438 8.15 1.11 -18.91
C ALA A 438 7.24 0.07 -19.59
N TYR A 439 7.84 -0.96 -20.20
CA TYR A 439 7.11 -2.07 -20.83
C TYR A 439 6.55 -3.04 -19.78
N ASP A 440 7.17 -3.14 -18.60
CA ASP A 440 6.61 -3.92 -17.48
C ASP A 440 5.35 -3.23 -16.91
N VAL A 441 5.35 -1.89 -16.84
CA VAL A 441 4.15 -1.10 -16.49
C VAL A 441 3.05 -1.26 -17.55
N LEU A 442 3.42 -1.23 -18.83
CA LEU A 442 2.49 -1.53 -19.93
C LEU A 442 1.91 -2.95 -19.81
N GLN A 443 2.74 -3.96 -19.57
CA GLN A 443 2.30 -5.34 -19.42
C GLN A 443 1.31 -5.46 -18.25
N ASN A 444 1.56 -4.78 -17.12
CA ASN A 444 0.58 -4.72 -16.03
C ASN A 444 -0.79 -4.15 -16.48
N PHE A 445 -0.79 -3.06 -17.26
CA PHE A 445 -2.02 -2.50 -17.81
C PHE A 445 -2.75 -3.51 -18.71
N GLU A 446 -2.03 -4.14 -19.64
CA GLU A 446 -2.57 -5.11 -20.59
C GLU A 446 -3.18 -6.33 -19.88
N GLU A 447 -2.47 -6.89 -18.89
CA GLU A 447 -2.92 -8.01 -18.07
C GLU A 447 -4.24 -7.67 -17.34
N ARG A 448 -4.37 -6.45 -16.81
CA ARG A 448 -5.58 -5.96 -16.14
C ARG A 448 -6.71 -5.68 -17.13
N TRP A 449 -6.42 -5.00 -18.23
CA TRP A 449 -7.40 -4.69 -19.28
C TRP A 449 -8.07 -5.97 -19.80
N LEU A 450 -7.25 -6.97 -20.15
CA LEU A 450 -7.74 -8.27 -20.63
C LEU A 450 -8.54 -9.06 -19.59
N LYS A 451 -8.40 -8.74 -18.30
CA LYS A 451 -9.23 -9.31 -17.24
C LYS A 451 -10.56 -8.57 -17.13
N ALA A 452 -10.52 -7.24 -17.13
CA ALA A 452 -11.68 -6.37 -17.00
C ALA A 452 -12.62 -6.44 -18.21
N SER A 453 -12.08 -6.54 -19.43
CA SER A 453 -12.85 -6.56 -20.69
C SER A 453 -13.55 -7.90 -20.99
N LYS A 454 -13.41 -8.92 -20.13
CA LYS A 454 -14.03 -10.23 -20.36
C LYS A 454 -15.57 -10.13 -20.44
N PRO A 455 -16.21 -10.63 -21.51
CA PRO A 455 -17.66 -10.59 -21.64
C PRO A 455 -18.38 -11.29 -20.47
N ARG A 456 -19.40 -10.62 -19.90
CA ARG A 456 -20.26 -11.18 -18.84
C ARG A 456 -21.66 -11.50 -19.40
N GLY A 457 -22.33 -12.51 -18.83
CA GLY A 457 -23.71 -12.87 -19.18
C GLY A 457 -23.93 -13.26 -20.65
N LEU A 458 -25.05 -12.79 -21.23
CA LEU A 458 -25.48 -13.06 -22.61
C LEU A 458 -24.47 -12.61 -23.68
N GLN A 459 -23.55 -11.69 -23.34
CA GLN A 459 -22.48 -11.26 -24.23
C GLN A 459 -21.44 -12.36 -24.52
N LYS A 460 -21.37 -13.43 -23.71
CA LYS A 460 -20.54 -14.61 -24.00
C LYS A 460 -20.91 -15.29 -25.32
N MET A 461 -22.16 -15.17 -25.75
CA MET A 461 -22.65 -15.80 -26.99
C MET A 461 -22.32 -14.99 -28.25
N ARG A 462 -21.88 -13.74 -28.10
CA ARG A 462 -21.32 -12.93 -29.19
C ARG A 462 -19.81 -13.02 -29.08
N GLY A 463 -19.17 -13.83 -29.93
CA GLY A 463 -17.72 -13.92 -30.01
C GLY A 463 -17.13 -12.55 -30.37
N SER A 464 -16.79 -11.76 -29.35
CA SER A 464 -16.13 -10.47 -29.52
C SER A 464 -14.63 -10.68 -29.37
N TYR A 465 -13.88 -10.49 -30.46
CA TYR A 465 -12.44 -10.28 -30.37
C TYR A 465 -12.22 -8.87 -29.81
N ASP A 466 -11.69 -8.78 -28.58
CA ASP A 466 -11.27 -7.50 -28.00
C ASP A 466 -9.95 -7.06 -28.63
N ASP A 467 -10.04 -6.24 -29.69
CA ASP A 467 -8.90 -5.60 -30.38
C ASP A 467 -8.60 -4.21 -29.80
N SER A 468 -8.81 -4.03 -28.49
CA SER A 468 -8.55 -2.75 -27.82
C SER A 468 -7.06 -2.45 -27.71
N LEU A 469 -6.25 -3.44 -27.33
CA LEU A 469 -4.82 -3.31 -27.05
C LEU A 469 -4.00 -3.38 -28.34
N LEU A 470 -3.01 -2.49 -28.45
CA LEU A 470 -2.08 -2.51 -29.57
C LEU A 470 -1.03 -3.61 -29.38
N LYS A 471 -0.62 -4.23 -30.49
CA LYS A 471 0.46 -5.21 -30.53
C LYS A 471 1.73 -4.52 -31.01
N LEU A 472 2.58 -4.09 -30.07
CA LEU A 472 3.75 -3.25 -30.37
C LEU A 472 4.74 -3.91 -31.33
N ASP A 473 4.85 -5.25 -31.31
CA ASP A 473 5.65 -6.04 -32.25
C ASP A 473 5.22 -5.89 -33.72
N ARG A 474 3.99 -5.39 -33.96
CA ARG A 474 3.45 -5.13 -35.29
C ARG A 474 3.57 -3.67 -35.74
N ILE A 475 4.06 -2.78 -34.86
CA ILE A 475 4.19 -1.35 -35.13
C ILE A 475 5.67 -1.06 -35.41
N SER A 476 6.02 -0.92 -36.68
CA SER A 476 7.41 -0.90 -37.14
C SER A 476 8.22 0.31 -36.65
N ASP A 477 7.58 1.40 -36.22
CA ASP A 477 8.26 2.59 -35.69
C ASP A 477 8.34 2.61 -34.16
N VAL A 478 7.82 1.61 -33.45
CA VAL A 478 7.92 1.50 -31.98
C VAL A 478 8.97 0.46 -31.61
N PHE A 479 9.87 0.79 -30.68
CA PHE A 479 10.84 -0.14 -30.12
C PHE A 479 10.15 -1.27 -29.35
N GLY A 480 10.60 -2.50 -29.60
CA GLY A 480 10.29 -3.63 -28.71
C GLY A 480 11.14 -3.59 -27.44
N ILE A 481 10.73 -4.33 -26.41
CA ILE A 481 11.45 -4.37 -25.11
C ILE A 481 12.91 -4.80 -25.25
N GLN A 482 13.22 -5.75 -26.15
CA GLN A 482 14.59 -6.21 -26.38
C GLN A 482 15.48 -5.14 -27.01
N GLU A 483 14.91 -4.29 -27.86
CA GLU A 483 15.62 -3.18 -28.48
C GLU A 483 15.80 -2.04 -27.49
N ALA A 484 14.75 -1.70 -26.72
CA ALA A 484 14.79 -0.70 -25.66
C ALA A 484 15.87 -1.02 -24.62
N SER A 485 16.11 -2.30 -24.33
CA SER A 485 17.13 -2.74 -23.36
C SER A 485 18.57 -2.44 -23.81
N LYS A 486 18.81 -2.35 -25.12
CA LYS A 486 20.15 -2.13 -25.68
C LYS A 486 20.51 -0.65 -25.84
N LEU A 487 19.52 0.24 -25.83
CA LEU A 487 19.73 1.66 -26.17
C LEU A 487 20.57 2.42 -25.13
N ARG A 488 20.53 2.01 -23.86
CA ARG A 488 21.14 2.76 -22.74
C ARG A 488 21.88 1.86 -21.74
N GLU A 489 22.28 0.64 -22.14
CA GLU A 489 22.94 -0.31 -21.23
C GLU A 489 24.30 0.21 -20.72
N THR A 490 24.96 1.09 -21.49
CA THR A 490 26.26 1.70 -21.16
C THR A 490 26.18 3.15 -20.71
N ASP A 491 24.99 3.68 -20.45
CA ASP A 491 24.82 5.07 -19.99
C ASP A 491 25.29 5.18 -18.52
N PRO A 492 26.32 5.99 -18.20
CA PRO A 492 26.76 6.17 -16.82
C PRO A 492 25.70 6.82 -15.92
N GLU A 493 24.75 7.58 -16.50
CA GLU A 493 23.59 8.13 -15.79
C GLU A 493 22.40 7.15 -15.73
N GLY A 494 22.58 5.94 -16.28
CA GLY A 494 21.55 4.95 -16.46
C GLY A 494 21.02 4.40 -15.14
N TRP A 495 19.70 4.27 -15.06
CA TRP A 495 19.01 3.70 -13.91
C TRP A 495 18.78 2.20 -14.08
N HIS A 496 18.82 1.48 -12.96
CA HIS A 496 18.32 0.11 -12.87
C HIS A 496 16.98 0.15 -12.15
N VAL A 497 15.93 -0.32 -12.80
CA VAL A 497 14.54 -0.15 -12.34
C VAL A 497 13.82 -1.48 -12.34
N GLN A 498 13.10 -1.78 -11.27
CA GLN A 498 12.27 -2.97 -11.13
C GLN A 498 10.84 -2.58 -10.76
N VAL A 499 9.86 -3.18 -11.44
CA VAL A 499 8.44 -2.93 -11.17
C VAL A 499 7.91 -3.96 -10.16
N PHE A 500 7.15 -3.50 -9.19
CA PHE A 500 6.54 -4.30 -8.14
C PHE A 500 5.02 -4.08 -8.09
N ARG A 501 4.29 -5.09 -7.63
CA ARG A 501 2.83 -5.02 -7.50
C ARG A 501 2.31 -5.66 -6.21
N SER A 502 1.13 -5.20 -5.83
CA SER A 502 0.20 -5.94 -4.98
C SER A 502 -1.01 -6.23 -5.85
N ILE A 503 -1.17 -7.46 -6.32
CA ILE A 503 -2.27 -7.82 -7.22
C ILE A 503 -2.54 -9.32 -7.19
N ASP A 504 -3.75 -9.74 -7.55
CA ASP A 504 -4.11 -11.14 -7.59
C ASP A 504 -4.70 -11.59 -8.94
N SER A 505 -4.81 -12.90 -9.10
CA SER A 505 -5.39 -13.56 -10.29
C SER A 505 -6.85 -13.17 -10.58
N ASN A 506 -7.56 -12.53 -9.64
CA ASN A 506 -8.89 -11.98 -9.88
C ASN A 506 -8.84 -10.66 -10.65
N SER A 507 -7.73 -9.93 -10.60
CA SER A 507 -7.56 -8.64 -11.25
C SER A 507 -6.69 -8.66 -12.51
N VAL A 508 -6.00 -9.77 -12.80
CA VAL A 508 -5.19 -9.93 -14.03
C VAL A 508 -5.56 -11.17 -14.86
N LYS A 509 -5.26 -11.11 -16.15
CA LYS A 509 -5.18 -12.26 -17.06
C LYS A 509 -3.70 -12.51 -17.34
N GLY A 510 -3.27 -13.76 -17.26
CA GLY A 510 -1.88 -14.16 -17.53
C GLY A 510 -1.26 -14.98 -16.40
N PHE A 511 -1.78 -14.81 -15.17
CA PHE A 511 -1.41 -15.68 -14.05
C PHE A 511 -1.80 -17.13 -14.31
N PRO A 512 -1.01 -18.09 -13.79
CA PRO A 512 -1.26 -19.51 -14.00
C PRO A 512 -2.61 -19.90 -13.40
N LYS A 513 -3.35 -20.77 -14.12
CA LYS A 513 -4.60 -21.34 -13.62
C LYS A 513 -4.38 -22.46 -12.62
N ASP A 514 -3.31 -23.23 -12.81
CA ASP A 514 -2.86 -24.24 -11.87
C ASP A 514 -1.96 -23.57 -10.81
N PRO A 515 -2.37 -23.53 -9.53
CA PRO A 515 -1.56 -22.97 -8.45
C PRO A 515 -0.16 -23.58 -8.34
N LYS A 516 0.06 -24.81 -8.82
CA LYS A 516 1.38 -25.46 -8.82
C LYS A 516 2.41 -24.74 -9.69
N GLU A 517 1.96 -23.96 -10.66
CA GLU A 517 2.82 -23.18 -11.56
C GLU A 517 3.12 -21.76 -11.01
N ALA A 518 2.46 -21.33 -9.94
CA ALA A 518 2.66 -19.99 -9.36
C ALA A 518 4.08 -19.75 -8.83
N PRO A 519 4.72 -20.69 -8.08
CA PRO A 519 6.09 -20.49 -7.60
C PRO A 519 7.12 -20.34 -8.74
N LYS A 520 6.89 -20.98 -9.89
CA LYS A 520 7.78 -20.86 -11.06
C LYS A 520 7.77 -19.46 -11.70
N ARG A 521 6.79 -18.64 -11.33
CA ARG A 521 6.65 -17.24 -11.73
C ARG A 521 6.83 -16.27 -10.56
N ASN A 522 7.39 -16.76 -9.45
CA ASN A 522 7.60 -15.98 -8.24
C ASN A 522 6.30 -15.39 -7.65
N LEU A 523 5.20 -16.14 -7.78
CA LEU A 523 3.88 -15.77 -7.24
C LEU A 523 3.55 -16.65 -6.03
N MET A 524 2.83 -16.07 -5.07
CA MET A 524 2.36 -16.77 -3.88
C MET A 524 0.98 -17.39 -4.09
N CYS A 525 0.68 -18.44 -3.33
CA CYS A 525 -0.61 -19.12 -3.33
C CYS A 525 -1.44 -18.68 -2.12
N GLY A 526 -2.60 -18.09 -2.37
CA GLY A 526 -3.67 -17.91 -1.38
C GLY A 526 -4.73 -19.01 -1.47
N LYS A 527 -5.80 -18.90 -0.66
CA LYS A 527 -6.96 -19.81 -0.75
C LYS A 527 -7.67 -19.56 -2.08
N ASN A 528 -7.48 -20.44 -3.06
CA ASN A 528 -8.06 -20.39 -4.41
C ASN A 528 -7.67 -19.16 -5.26
N VAL A 529 -6.53 -18.53 -4.95
CA VAL A 529 -6.07 -17.31 -5.63
C VAL A 529 -4.55 -17.31 -5.75
N VAL A 530 -4.01 -16.86 -6.89
CA VAL A 530 -2.59 -16.59 -7.07
C VAL A 530 -2.33 -15.10 -6.82
N ILE A 531 -1.28 -14.78 -6.07
CA ILE A 531 -1.02 -13.45 -5.50
C ILE A 531 0.40 -13.00 -5.88
N ASP A 532 0.53 -11.76 -6.32
CA ASP A 532 1.77 -11.00 -6.39
C ASP A 532 1.78 -10.01 -5.21
N MET A 533 2.78 -10.13 -4.34
CA MET A 533 3.01 -9.25 -3.19
C MET A 533 4.46 -8.73 -3.20
N SER A 534 4.98 -8.50 -4.40
CA SER A 534 6.35 -8.06 -4.62
C SER A 534 6.62 -6.67 -4.05
N ILE A 535 5.61 -5.81 -3.85
CA ILE A 535 5.80 -4.51 -3.15
C ILE A 535 6.24 -4.74 -1.70
N HIS A 536 5.51 -5.55 -0.94
CA HIS A 536 5.89 -5.88 0.44
C HIS A 536 7.29 -6.48 0.49
N THR A 537 7.59 -7.41 -0.43
CA THR A 537 8.91 -8.04 -0.54
C THR A 537 10.02 -7.02 -0.80
N ALA A 538 9.77 -6.06 -1.70
CA ALA A 538 10.73 -5.01 -2.03
C ALA A 538 11.00 -4.09 -0.83
N TYR A 539 9.95 -3.63 -0.14
CA TYR A 539 10.11 -2.84 1.10
C TYR A 539 10.93 -3.58 2.16
N VAL A 540 10.59 -4.85 2.45
CA VAL A 540 11.32 -5.66 3.45
C VAL A 540 12.80 -5.81 3.08
N LYS A 541 13.09 -6.15 1.82
CA LYS A 541 14.48 -6.35 1.36
C LYS A 541 15.27 -5.05 1.36
N ALA A 542 14.65 -3.93 0.98
CA ALA A 542 15.27 -2.62 1.04
C ALA A 542 15.61 -2.24 2.49
N ILE A 543 14.65 -2.31 3.42
CA ILE A 543 14.87 -2.00 4.85
C ILE A 543 16.00 -2.85 5.43
N ARG A 544 16.03 -4.15 5.10
CA ARG A 544 17.10 -5.06 5.54
C ARG A 544 18.46 -4.69 4.95
N ALA A 545 18.51 -4.16 3.74
CA ALA A 545 19.74 -3.72 3.09
C ALA A 545 20.26 -2.39 3.62
N ALA A 546 19.40 -1.52 4.18
CA ALA A 546 19.77 -0.20 4.65
C ALA A 546 20.90 -0.20 5.69
N GLN A 547 21.85 0.72 5.53
CA GLN A 547 23.09 0.82 6.31
C GLN A 547 23.18 2.08 7.15
N HIS A 548 22.66 3.21 6.66
CA HIS A 548 22.83 4.54 7.22
C HIS A 548 21.48 5.14 7.65
N PHE A 549 20.51 5.23 6.75
CA PHE A 549 19.22 5.82 7.10
C PHE A 549 18.07 5.38 6.20
N ILE A 550 16.85 5.63 6.68
CA ILE A 550 15.61 5.45 5.91
C ILE A 550 14.78 6.73 6.02
N TYR A 551 14.36 7.25 4.87
CA TYR A 551 13.39 8.34 4.77
C TYR A 551 12.10 7.81 4.16
N ILE A 552 10.96 8.07 4.80
CA ILE A 552 9.65 7.55 4.39
C ILE A 552 8.68 8.71 4.33
N GLU A 553 7.94 8.81 3.23
CA GLU A 553 6.71 9.60 3.17
C GLU A 553 5.55 8.67 2.81
N ASN A 554 4.56 8.59 3.68
CA ASN A 554 3.43 7.70 3.45
C ASN A 554 2.12 8.22 4.03
N GLN A 555 1.03 8.10 3.27
CA GLN A 555 -0.32 8.42 3.72
C GLN A 555 -0.76 7.62 4.97
N TYR A 556 -0.31 6.38 5.10
CA TYR A 556 -0.60 5.54 6.26
C TYR A 556 0.68 4.91 6.78
N PHE A 557 0.75 4.76 8.10
CA PHE A 557 1.82 4.01 8.74
C PHE A 557 1.26 3.11 9.85
N LEU A 558 0.84 1.91 9.47
CA LEU A 558 0.32 0.91 10.41
C LEU A 558 0.63 -0.52 9.95
N GLY A 559 0.94 -1.40 10.90
CA GLY A 559 1.25 -2.79 10.58
C GLY A 559 1.96 -3.54 11.69
N SER A 560 2.34 -4.77 11.36
CA SER A 560 2.97 -5.72 12.28
C SER A 560 2.14 -5.96 13.56
N SER A 561 0.81 -6.03 13.42
CA SER A 561 -0.11 -6.10 14.56
C SER A 561 0.14 -7.29 15.47
N TYR A 562 0.67 -8.39 14.93
CA TYR A 562 1.05 -9.59 15.68
C TYR A 562 2.04 -9.31 16.83
N ASN A 563 2.74 -8.17 16.80
CA ASN A 563 3.69 -7.76 17.84
C ASN A 563 3.20 -6.57 18.70
N TRP A 564 2.01 -6.03 18.45
CA TRP A 564 1.42 -4.99 19.30
C TRP A 564 1.10 -5.53 20.69
N ALA A 565 1.06 -4.66 21.71
CA ALA A 565 0.72 -5.09 23.08
C ALA A 565 -0.70 -5.69 23.17
N ASN A 566 -1.65 -5.11 22.43
CA ASN A 566 -3.05 -5.53 22.33
C ASN A 566 -3.44 -5.72 20.85
N TYR A 567 -4.55 -6.42 20.59
CA TYR A 567 -5.10 -6.63 19.23
C TYR A 567 -4.14 -7.37 18.27
N LYS A 568 -3.40 -8.34 18.79
CA LYS A 568 -2.45 -9.16 17.99
C LYS A 568 -3.13 -9.97 16.88
N ASP A 569 -4.42 -10.22 17.03
CA ASP A 569 -5.28 -10.99 16.14
C ASP A 569 -5.96 -10.16 15.04
N LEU A 570 -5.69 -8.85 14.96
CA LEU A 570 -6.25 -7.92 13.97
C LEU A 570 -5.89 -8.31 12.51
N GLY A 571 -4.73 -8.92 12.30
CA GLY A 571 -4.29 -9.40 10.99
C GLY A 571 -3.66 -8.35 10.07
N ALA A 572 -3.19 -7.22 10.60
CA ALA A 572 -2.33 -6.28 9.88
C ALA A 572 -0.88 -6.78 9.91
N ASN A 573 -0.63 -7.90 9.22
CA ASN A 573 0.61 -8.69 9.32
C ASN A 573 1.76 -8.24 8.40
N ASN A 574 1.62 -7.12 7.69
CA ASN A 574 2.74 -6.55 6.95
C ASN A 574 3.94 -6.33 7.89
N LEU A 575 5.16 -6.50 7.38
CA LEU A 575 6.38 -6.58 8.20
C LEU A 575 7.06 -5.22 8.36
N ILE A 576 6.56 -4.18 7.67
CA ILE A 576 7.31 -2.95 7.43
C ILE A 576 7.66 -2.23 8.75
N PRO A 577 6.71 -1.96 9.67
CA PRO A 577 7.05 -1.34 10.95
C PRO A 577 8.03 -2.16 11.80
N MET A 578 7.84 -3.49 11.85
CA MET A 578 8.72 -4.34 12.67
C MET A 578 10.12 -4.47 12.08
N GLU A 579 10.27 -4.57 10.76
CA GLU A 579 11.59 -4.61 10.10
C GLU A 579 12.37 -3.31 10.34
N ILE A 580 11.70 -2.16 10.31
CA ILE A 580 12.32 -0.86 10.65
C ILE A 580 12.79 -0.85 12.11
N ALA A 581 11.92 -1.24 13.04
CA ALA A 581 12.26 -1.27 14.46
C ALA A 581 13.40 -2.24 14.78
N LEU A 582 13.41 -3.42 14.15
CA LEU A 582 14.49 -4.40 14.31
C LEU A 582 15.78 -3.95 13.61
N LYS A 583 15.71 -3.26 12.46
CA LYS A 583 16.88 -2.67 11.82
C LYS A 583 17.57 -1.68 12.75
N ILE A 584 16.81 -0.76 13.36
CA ILE A 584 17.32 0.17 14.36
C ILE A 584 17.89 -0.59 15.56
N ALA A 585 17.15 -1.54 16.12
CA ALA A 585 17.60 -2.35 17.26
C ALA A 585 18.92 -3.08 16.97
N ASN A 586 19.08 -3.64 15.77
CA ASN A 586 20.30 -4.33 15.36
C ASN A 586 21.48 -3.35 15.22
N LYS A 587 21.26 -2.16 14.66
CA LYS A 587 22.28 -1.10 14.58
C LYS A 587 22.70 -0.61 15.97
N ILE A 588 21.75 -0.44 16.90
CA ILE A 588 22.03 -0.13 18.31
C ILE A 588 22.89 -1.23 18.96
N ARG A 589 22.51 -2.50 18.79
CA ARG A 589 23.29 -3.64 19.31
C ARG A 589 24.70 -3.71 18.73
N ALA A 590 24.84 -3.34 17.46
CA ALA A 590 26.14 -3.24 16.78
C ALA A 590 26.92 -1.96 17.13
N ARG A 591 26.34 -1.02 17.89
CA ARG A 591 26.89 0.32 18.17
C ARG A 591 27.18 1.12 16.90
N GLU A 592 26.37 0.90 15.87
CA GLU A 592 26.42 1.62 14.60
C GLU A 592 25.33 2.69 14.57
N ARG A 593 25.64 3.82 13.95
CA ARG A 593 24.67 4.90 13.80
C ARG A 593 23.66 4.58 12.71
N PHE A 594 22.39 4.87 12.97
CA PHE A 594 21.31 4.70 12.01
C PHE A 594 20.15 5.64 12.35
N SER A 595 19.48 6.19 11.34
CA SER A 595 18.34 7.11 11.52
C SER A 595 17.16 6.73 10.65
N VAL A 596 15.95 6.93 11.17
CA VAL A 596 14.72 6.75 10.40
C VAL A 596 13.82 7.97 10.58
N TYR A 597 13.41 8.54 9.45
CA TYR A 597 12.52 9.69 9.34
C TYR A 597 11.23 9.26 8.66
N VAL A 598 10.10 9.43 9.32
CA VAL A 598 8.78 9.04 8.81
C VAL A 598 7.88 10.26 8.75
N ILE A 599 7.44 10.65 7.57
CA ILE A 599 6.45 11.71 7.35
C ILE A 599 5.11 11.06 7.00
N VAL A 600 4.10 11.38 7.80
CA VAL A 600 2.70 10.94 7.63
C VAL A 600 1.80 12.16 7.63
N PRO A 601 0.57 12.10 7.09
CA PRO A 601 -0.36 13.21 7.23
C PRO A 601 -0.71 13.42 8.71
N MET A 602 -1.07 14.64 9.08
CA MET A 602 -1.44 14.96 10.47
C MET A 602 -2.61 14.06 10.93
N TRP A 603 -3.57 13.82 10.04
CA TRP A 603 -4.54 12.73 10.13
C TRP A 603 -4.89 12.22 8.71
N PRO A 604 -5.39 10.99 8.56
CA PRO A 604 -5.91 10.51 7.28
C PRO A 604 -7.08 11.36 6.77
N GLU A 605 -7.09 11.69 5.47
CA GLU A 605 -8.11 12.54 4.82
C GLU A 605 -9.54 12.16 5.22
N GLY A 606 -10.30 13.19 5.55
CA GLY A 606 -11.66 13.09 6.07
C GLY A 606 -11.76 13.66 7.48
N VAL A 607 -12.99 13.79 7.97
CA VAL A 607 -13.27 14.44 9.26
C VAL A 607 -12.51 13.74 10.40
N PRO A 608 -11.59 14.42 11.11
CA PRO A 608 -10.69 13.77 12.07
C PRO A 608 -11.38 13.22 13.31
N THR A 609 -12.58 13.70 13.63
CA THR A 609 -13.45 13.18 14.70
C THR A 609 -14.27 11.96 14.28
N SER A 610 -14.25 11.58 13.00
CA SER A 610 -15.03 10.44 12.50
C SER A 610 -14.49 9.11 13.01
N THR A 611 -15.38 8.11 13.12
CA THR A 611 -15.02 6.77 13.57
C THR A 611 -13.91 6.12 12.75
N PRO A 612 -13.93 6.14 11.39
CA PRO A 612 -12.86 5.56 10.60
C PRO A 612 -11.50 6.24 10.84
N THR A 613 -11.45 7.57 10.83
CA THR A 613 -10.19 8.31 11.03
C THR A 613 -9.62 8.07 12.42
N GLN A 614 -10.46 8.15 13.46
CA GLN A 614 -10.05 7.86 14.83
C GLN A 614 -9.57 6.42 15.01
N ARG A 615 -10.15 5.47 14.27
CA ARG A 615 -9.73 4.06 14.30
C ARG A 615 -8.37 3.86 13.64
N ILE A 616 -8.11 4.52 12.51
CA ILE A 616 -6.81 4.44 11.82
C ILE A 616 -5.70 5.07 12.69
N LEU A 617 -5.96 6.23 13.29
CA LEU A 617 -5.02 6.87 14.22
C LEU A 617 -4.69 5.98 15.41
N PHE A 618 -5.68 5.21 15.91
CA PHE A 618 -5.45 4.24 16.98
C PHE A 618 -4.51 3.10 16.54
N TRP A 619 -4.62 2.61 15.31
CA TRP A 619 -3.70 1.61 14.76
C TRP A 619 -2.30 2.15 14.52
N GLN A 620 -2.19 3.38 14.02
CA GLN A 620 -0.92 4.09 13.88
C GLN A 620 -0.24 4.26 15.25
N TYR A 621 -0.99 4.66 16.29
CA TYR A 621 -0.50 4.75 17.66
C TYR A 621 0.06 3.42 18.17
N ASN A 622 -0.68 2.31 18.03
CA ASN A 622 -0.20 0.99 18.48
C ASN A 622 1.07 0.55 17.73
N THR A 623 1.17 0.91 16.44
CA THR A 623 2.37 0.67 15.62
C THR A 623 3.56 1.46 16.15
N MET A 624 3.40 2.77 16.37
CA MET A 624 4.45 3.64 16.95
C MET A 624 4.90 3.14 18.32
N GLN A 625 3.96 2.79 19.20
CA GLN A 625 4.24 2.25 20.54
C GLN A 625 5.10 0.99 20.45
N MET A 626 4.74 0.03 19.60
CA MET A 626 5.52 -1.19 19.39
C MET A 626 6.96 -0.90 18.91
N MET A 627 7.12 0.04 17.96
CA MET A 627 8.44 0.38 17.44
C MET A 627 9.32 1.02 18.51
N TYR A 628 8.82 2.03 19.22
CA TYR A 628 9.60 2.72 20.25
C TYR A 628 9.95 1.82 21.43
N GLU A 629 9.06 0.93 21.86
CA GLU A 629 9.39 -0.09 22.86
C GLU A 629 10.49 -1.04 22.41
N THR A 630 10.50 -1.42 21.13
CA THR A 630 11.54 -2.30 20.55
C THR A 630 12.90 -1.61 20.57
N ILE A 631 12.93 -0.32 20.19
CA ILE A 631 14.15 0.50 20.19
C ILE A 631 14.66 0.71 21.62
N TYR A 632 13.78 1.07 22.56
CA TYR A 632 14.15 1.25 23.95
C TYR A 632 14.74 -0.02 24.58
N LYS A 633 14.12 -1.19 24.33
CA LYS A 633 14.67 -2.48 24.78
C LYS A 633 16.07 -2.72 24.25
N ALA A 634 16.33 -2.39 22.99
CA ALA A 634 17.67 -2.51 22.42
C ALA A 634 18.69 -1.58 23.09
N LEU A 635 18.30 -0.34 23.45
CA LEU A 635 19.15 0.58 24.20
C LEU A 635 19.49 0.03 25.58
N GLU A 636 18.49 -0.45 26.32
CA GLU A 636 18.64 -1.05 27.65
C GLU A 636 19.53 -2.30 27.61
N GLU A 637 19.35 -3.16 26.60
CA GLU A 637 20.15 -4.39 26.41
C GLU A 637 21.65 -4.12 26.30
N VAL A 638 22.07 -2.96 25.77
CA VAL A 638 23.49 -2.60 25.58
C VAL A 638 23.98 -1.48 26.49
N GLY A 639 23.15 -1.02 27.44
CA GLY A 639 23.50 0.00 28.43
C GLY A 639 23.63 1.41 27.86
N LEU A 640 22.84 1.75 26.83
CA LEU A 640 22.87 3.05 26.14
C LEU A 640 21.66 3.94 26.46
N GLU A 641 20.73 3.49 27.29
CA GLU A 641 19.47 4.16 27.64
C GLU A 641 19.63 5.48 28.42
N ASN A 642 20.83 5.73 28.96
CA ASN A 642 21.18 6.99 29.62
C ASN A 642 21.94 7.97 28.70
N GLU A 643 22.43 7.51 27.55
CA GLU A 643 23.18 8.30 26.57
C GLU A 643 22.28 8.77 25.41
N TYR A 644 21.42 7.86 24.93
CA TYR A 644 20.50 8.09 23.82
C TYR A 644 19.06 7.86 24.23
N GLU A 645 18.15 8.45 23.47
CA GLU A 645 16.71 8.20 23.57
C GLU A 645 16.15 7.61 22.27
N PRO A 646 14.97 6.97 22.27
CA PRO A 646 14.42 6.37 21.05
C PRO A 646 14.25 7.35 19.87
N GLN A 647 13.95 8.63 20.17
CA GLN A 647 13.86 9.70 19.17
C GLN A 647 15.22 10.19 18.63
N ASP A 648 16.34 9.71 19.19
CA ASP A 648 17.62 9.83 18.51
C ASP A 648 17.73 8.83 17.34
N TYR A 649 16.80 7.88 17.14
CA TYR A 649 16.88 6.90 16.04
C TYR A 649 15.66 6.88 15.13
N LEU A 650 14.46 7.12 15.68
CA LEU A 650 13.21 7.11 14.92
C LEU A 650 12.43 8.38 15.20
N ASN A 651 12.08 9.12 14.14
CA ASN A 651 11.26 10.33 14.26
C ASN A 651 10.06 10.28 13.31
N PHE A 652 8.90 10.68 13.84
CA PHE A 652 7.68 10.88 13.08
C PHE A 652 7.37 12.37 12.94
N PHE A 653 7.02 12.76 11.72
CA PHE A 653 6.65 14.12 11.35
C PHE A 653 5.32 14.12 10.59
N CYS A 654 4.70 15.28 10.52
CA CYS A 654 3.64 15.59 9.57
C CYS A 654 3.92 16.95 8.92
N LEU A 655 3.12 17.32 7.93
CA LEU A 655 3.27 18.59 7.24
C LEU A 655 2.10 19.53 7.57
N GLY A 656 2.38 20.83 7.63
CA GLY A 656 1.37 21.86 7.81
C GLY A 656 1.84 23.22 7.33
N ASN A 657 0.87 24.07 7.01
CA ASN A 657 1.13 25.44 6.58
C ASN A 657 0.29 26.42 7.39
N ARG A 658 0.79 27.66 7.48
CA ARG A 658 0.13 28.79 8.11
C ARG A 658 0.48 30.07 7.35
N GLU A 659 -0.55 30.75 6.85
CA GLU A 659 -0.41 31.96 6.04
C GLU A 659 -0.89 33.17 6.84
N ALA A 660 -0.08 34.22 6.91
CA ALA A 660 -0.53 35.53 7.38
C ALA A 660 -1.56 36.14 6.42
N GLU A 661 -2.32 37.13 6.89
CA GLU A 661 -3.17 37.92 5.99
C GLU A 661 -2.31 38.84 5.14
N ASP A 662 -2.58 38.89 3.83
CA ASP A 662 -1.95 39.86 2.93
C ASP A 662 -2.64 41.22 3.08
N PRO A 663 -1.94 42.28 3.52
CA PRO A 663 -2.51 43.63 3.65
C PRO A 663 -3.09 44.19 2.34
N GLU A 664 -2.63 43.73 1.17
CA GLU A 664 -3.04 44.25 -0.14
C GLU A 664 -4.32 43.61 -0.70
N THR A 665 -4.69 42.41 -0.25
CA THR A 665 -5.93 41.73 -0.66
C THR A 665 -7.20 42.30 0.00
N ASN A 666 -7.04 43.19 0.98
CA ASN A 666 -8.10 43.79 1.79
C ASN A 666 -9.01 44.80 1.07
N SER A 667 -8.83 45.07 -0.23
CA SER A 667 -9.69 46.05 -0.92
C SER A 667 -10.98 45.46 -1.50
N ASN A 668 -11.17 44.14 -1.53
CA ASN A 668 -12.34 43.52 -2.20
C ASN A 668 -13.06 42.40 -1.42
N GLU A 669 -12.60 41.95 -0.24
CA GLU A 669 -13.33 40.97 0.58
C GLU A 669 -14.35 41.64 1.50
N SER A 670 -15.35 42.32 0.93
CA SER A 670 -16.52 42.81 1.65
C SER A 670 -17.80 42.19 1.09
N SER A 671 -17.95 40.86 1.13
CA SER A 671 -19.25 40.23 0.84
C SER A 671 -19.39 38.77 1.30
N ALA A 672 -18.90 38.42 2.50
CA ALA A 672 -19.25 37.16 3.16
C ALA A 672 -19.82 37.36 4.58
N GLU A 673 -20.38 38.53 4.86
CA GLU A 673 -21.28 38.72 6.00
C GLU A 673 -22.69 38.33 5.57
N ASN A 674 -23.15 37.12 5.94
CA ASN A 674 -24.53 36.80 6.35
C ASN A 674 -24.78 35.28 6.32
N THR A 675 -24.08 34.53 7.17
CA THR A 675 -24.62 33.26 7.66
C THR A 675 -24.24 33.12 9.12
N PRO A 676 -25.19 32.92 10.06
CA PRO A 676 -24.85 32.68 11.45
C PRO A 676 -24.22 31.28 11.57
N GLN A 677 -22.94 31.16 11.29
CA GLN A 677 -22.16 29.96 11.62
C GLN A 677 -21.98 29.93 13.13
N ALA A 678 -22.25 28.78 13.76
CA ALA A 678 -22.06 28.62 15.20
C ALA A 678 -20.60 28.97 15.57
N GLU A 679 -20.42 29.80 16.60
CA GLU A 679 -19.13 30.40 16.99
C GLU A 679 -18.00 29.39 17.29
N ASN A 680 -18.31 28.10 17.41
CA ASN A 680 -17.39 27.03 17.78
C ASN A 680 -17.36 25.88 16.75
N THR A 681 -17.09 26.18 15.48
CA THR A 681 -16.95 25.16 14.43
C THR A 681 -15.52 25.09 13.89
N PRO A 682 -15.04 23.93 13.40
CA PRO A 682 -13.73 23.82 12.77
C PRO A 682 -13.50 24.82 11.64
N GLN A 683 -14.54 25.14 10.88
CA GLN A 683 -14.51 26.15 9.81
C GLN A 683 -14.13 27.53 10.35
N VAL A 684 -14.73 27.96 11.46
CA VAL A 684 -14.43 29.26 12.08
C VAL A 684 -12.99 29.28 12.60
N PHE A 685 -12.55 28.22 13.29
CA PHE A 685 -11.21 28.16 13.86
C PHE A 685 -10.11 28.13 12.80
N THR A 686 -10.25 27.32 11.76
CA THR A 686 -9.24 27.21 10.68
C THR A 686 -9.11 28.50 9.87
N ARG A 687 -10.20 29.25 9.65
CA ARG A 687 -10.14 30.58 9.04
C ARG A 687 -9.48 31.60 9.96
N LYS A 688 -9.88 31.64 11.23
CA LYS A 688 -9.35 32.59 12.23
C LYS A 688 -7.85 32.38 12.47
N ASN A 689 -7.44 31.14 12.65
CA ASN A 689 -6.06 30.80 13.02
C ASN A 689 -5.14 30.62 11.80
N ARG A 690 -5.74 30.63 10.59
CA ARG A 690 -5.09 30.61 9.27
C ARG A 690 -4.08 29.49 9.08
N ARG A 691 -4.39 28.29 9.57
CA ARG A 691 -3.53 27.11 9.50
C ARG A 691 -4.30 25.89 9.03
N PHE A 692 -3.62 24.99 8.33
CA PHE A 692 -4.14 23.67 7.99
C PHE A 692 -2.99 22.69 7.74
N MET A 693 -3.27 21.38 7.81
CA MET A 693 -2.26 20.39 7.43
C MET A 693 -1.98 20.45 5.92
N ILE A 694 -0.76 20.14 5.52
CA ILE A 694 -0.46 19.76 4.15
C ILE A 694 -0.63 18.25 4.10
N TYR A 695 -1.51 17.77 3.23
CA TYR A 695 -1.85 16.36 3.21
C TYR A 695 -0.78 15.55 2.50
N VAL A 696 -0.09 14.71 3.28
CA VAL A 696 0.92 13.77 2.78
C VAL A 696 0.19 12.59 2.15
N HIS A 697 0.03 12.62 0.84
CA HIS A 697 -0.49 11.52 0.05
C HIS A 697 0.63 10.69 -0.60
N SER A 698 1.90 11.05 -0.42
CA SER A 698 3.06 10.28 -0.87
C SER A 698 2.99 8.80 -0.50
N LYS A 699 3.65 7.97 -1.31
CA LYS A 699 3.97 6.57 -0.99
C LYS A 699 5.40 6.25 -1.46
N GLY A 700 6.37 6.81 -0.76
CA GLY A 700 7.79 6.73 -1.10
C GLY A 700 8.66 6.29 0.07
N MET A 701 9.79 5.65 -0.26
CA MET A 701 10.86 5.33 0.68
C MET A 701 12.21 5.49 -0.01
N ILE A 702 13.11 6.25 0.61
CA ILE A 702 14.51 6.42 0.21
C ILE A 702 15.38 5.75 1.26
N LEU A 703 16.38 4.99 0.82
CA LEU A 703 17.31 4.30 1.70
C LEU A 703 18.73 4.62 1.28
N ASP A 704 19.51 5.08 2.26
CA ASP A 704 20.93 5.43 2.11
C ASP A 704 21.23 6.35 0.92
N ASP A 705 20.25 7.15 0.48
CA ASP A 705 20.34 7.98 -0.73
C ASP A 705 20.77 7.20 -2.01
N GLU A 706 20.62 5.89 -2.02
CA GLU A 706 21.06 5.01 -3.10
C GLU A 706 19.89 4.32 -3.80
N PHE A 707 18.83 4.03 -3.04
CA PHE A 707 17.68 3.29 -3.52
C PHE A 707 16.37 4.00 -3.16
N VAL A 708 15.49 4.11 -4.15
CA VAL A 708 14.15 4.67 -3.99
C VAL A 708 13.09 3.63 -4.34
N ILE A 709 12.06 3.50 -3.51
CA ILE A 709 10.79 2.84 -3.84
C ILE A 709 9.72 3.93 -3.91
N MET A 710 8.93 3.94 -4.98
CA MET A 710 7.85 4.90 -5.16
C MET A 710 6.69 4.28 -5.92
N GLY A 711 5.45 4.56 -5.50
CA GLY A 711 4.27 3.99 -6.15
C GLY A 711 2.96 4.43 -5.54
N SER A 712 1.97 3.54 -5.57
CA SER A 712 0.63 3.78 -5.02
C SER A 712 0.38 3.13 -3.66
N ALA A 713 1.29 2.26 -3.21
CA ALA A 713 1.09 1.39 -2.04
C ALA A 713 1.38 2.08 -0.70
N ASN A 714 0.36 2.18 0.14
CA ASN A 714 0.48 2.68 1.49
C ASN A 714 1.14 1.66 2.44
N ILE A 715 1.72 2.10 3.56
CA ILE A 715 2.20 1.21 4.63
C ILE A 715 1.01 0.84 5.51
N ASN A 716 0.17 -0.06 4.99
CA ASN A 716 -0.94 -0.69 5.67
C ASN A 716 -1.19 -2.10 5.08
N GLN A 717 -2.08 -2.88 5.69
CA GLN A 717 -2.40 -4.22 5.20
C GLN A 717 -3.16 -4.17 3.87
N ARG A 718 -4.04 -3.18 3.68
CA ARG A 718 -4.78 -2.93 2.43
C ARG A 718 -3.90 -2.89 1.19
N SER A 719 -2.78 -2.19 1.23
CA SER A 719 -1.88 -2.05 0.08
C SER A 719 -0.84 -3.17 -0.01
N LEU A 720 -0.44 -3.80 1.11
CA LEU A 720 0.70 -4.72 1.15
C LEU A 720 0.34 -6.22 1.11
N GLU A 721 -0.93 -6.59 1.28
CA GLU A 721 -1.34 -8.02 1.30
C GLU A 721 -1.42 -8.67 -0.11
N GLY A 722 -1.58 -7.88 -1.17
CA GLY A 722 -1.73 -8.38 -2.55
C GLY A 722 -3.16 -8.84 -2.92
N THR A 723 -3.97 -9.28 -1.95
CA THR A 723 -5.37 -9.69 -2.18
C THR A 723 -6.42 -8.63 -1.87
N ARG A 724 -6.02 -7.48 -1.33
CA ARG A 724 -6.93 -6.37 -0.99
C ARG A 724 -6.99 -5.37 -2.14
N ASP A 725 -6.36 -4.21 -2.00
CA ASP A 725 -6.27 -3.23 -3.07
C ASP A 725 -5.21 -3.65 -4.08
N THR A 726 -5.42 -3.30 -5.35
CA THR A 726 -4.35 -3.48 -6.34
C THR A 726 -3.43 -2.27 -6.37
N GLU A 727 -2.13 -2.48 -6.24
CA GLU A 727 -1.11 -1.44 -6.19
C GLU A 727 0.00 -1.70 -7.21
N ILE A 728 0.77 -0.65 -7.52
CA ILE A 728 1.97 -0.70 -8.35
C ILE A 728 3.03 0.23 -7.76
N ALA A 729 4.28 -0.19 -7.81
CA ALA A 729 5.43 0.63 -7.42
C ALA A 729 6.62 0.32 -8.33
N MET A 730 7.59 1.21 -8.35
CA MET A 730 8.92 0.93 -8.87
C MET A 730 9.93 1.00 -7.73
N GLY A 731 11.00 0.21 -7.83
CA GLY A 731 12.24 0.43 -7.10
C GLY A 731 13.37 0.71 -8.07
N ALA A 732 14.21 1.68 -7.75
CA ALA A 732 15.25 2.13 -8.65
C ALA A 732 16.53 2.57 -7.91
N TYR A 733 17.67 2.38 -8.57
CA TYR A 733 18.96 2.92 -8.16
C TYR A 733 19.79 3.27 -9.40
N GLN A 734 20.77 4.15 -9.23
CA GLN A 734 21.81 4.40 -10.22
C GLN A 734 23.09 3.64 -9.82
N PRO A 735 23.60 2.70 -10.63
CA PRO A 735 24.74 1.87 -10.23
C PRO A 735 26.06 2.61 -10.00
N GLN A 736 26.20 3.84 -10.51
CA GLN A 736 27.44 4.63 -10.44
C GLN A 736 27.40 5.70 -9.34
N TYR A 737 26.27 5.84 -8.64
CA TYR A 737 26.06 6.93 -7.69
C TYR A 737 25.60 6.37 -6.33
N THR A 738 26.13 6.99 -5.29
CA THR A 738 25.64 6.91 -3.91
C THR A 738 25.28 8.35 -3.57
N TRP A 739 23.99 8.70 -3.51
CA TRP A 739 23.64 10.12 -3.42
C TRP A 739 23.89 10.64 -2.00
N ASP A 740 24.06 11.95 -1.86
CA ASP A 740 24.09 12.67 -0.57
C ASP A 740 23.08 13.81 -0.67
N VAL A 741 21.77 13.51 -0.75
CA VAL A 741 20.73 14.53 -0.99
C VAL A 741 19.51 14.30 -0.09
N PHE A 742 19.51 14.99 1.04
CA PHE A 742 18.35 15.10 1.91
C PHE A 742 17.37 16.20 1.44
N VAL A 743 16.08 15.93 1.56
CA VAL A 743 14.98 16.75 1.03
C VAL A 743 14.92 18.12 1.74
N GLY A 744 15.18 19.20 1.00
CA GLY A 744 15.22 20.58 1.53
C GLY A 744 13.88 21.34 1.54
N GLU A 745 12.82 20.81 0.90
CA GLU A 745 11.51 21.48 0.84
C GLU A 745 10.90 21.65 2.23
N HIS A 746 10.70 20.53 2.94
CA HIS A 746 9.97 20.51 4.22
C HIS A 746 10.67 21.33 5.32
N THR A 747 12.00 21.43 5.25
CA THR A 747 12.83 22.17 6.20
C THR A 747 12.91 23.67 5.87
N GLY A 748 12.55 24.07 4.65
CA GLY A 748 12.67 25.45 4.14
C GLY A 748 14.10 25.98 4.03
N THR A 749 15.09 25.13 4.30
CA THR A 749 16.53 25.47 4.36
C THR A 749 17.38 24.24 4.06
N LEU A 750 18.61 24.47 3.61
CA LEU A 750 19.65 23.43 3.50
C LEU A 750 20.75 23.72 4.52
N GLU A 751 21.05 22.74 5.35
CA GLU A 751 22.12 22.80 6.34
C GLU A 751 23.12 21.67 6.10
N GLN A 752 24.40 21.93 6.38
CA GLN A 752 25.48 20.97 6.13
C GLN A 752 25.25 19.63 6.84
N CYS A 753 24.62 19.62 8.01
CA CYS A 753 24.35 18.37 8.72
C CYS A 753 23.39 17.44 7.95
N PHE A 754 22.59 17.96 7.01
CA PHE A 754 21.67 17.17 6.20
C PHE A 754 22.37 16.29 5.16
N GLU A 755 23.65 16.57 4.84
CA GLU A 755 24.50 15.70 4.02
C GLU A 755 24.81 14.35 4.73
N LYS A 756 24.51 14.22 6.03
CA LYS A 756 24.68 12.99 6.80
C LYS A 756 23.42 12.68 7.60
N PRO A 757 22.34 12.20 6.94
CA PRO A 757 21.05 11.98 7.58
C PRO A 757 21.10 10.97 8.73
N GLU A 758 22.05 10.06 8.72
CA GLU A 758 22.28 9.12 9.81
C GLU A 758 22.88 9.80 11.04
N SER A 759 23.57 10.93 10.93
CA SER A 759 24.26 11.55 12.05
C SER A 759 23.33 12.00 13.18
N LEU A 760 23.81 11.93 14.43
CA LEU A 760 23.06 12.40 15.60
C LEU A 760 22.76 13.91 15.52
N GLU A 761 23.69 14.68 14.96
CA GLU A 761 23.54 16.11 14.71
C GLU A 761 22.36 16.38 13.78
N CYS A 762 22.31 15.72 12.61
CA CYS A 762 21.20 15.84 11.69
C CYS A 762 19.87 15.45 12.34
N THR A 763 19.82 14.29 13.00
CA THR A 763 18.57 13.81 13.61
C THR A 763 18.02 14.78 14.65
N ARG A 764 18.88 15.29 15.54
CA ARG A 764 18.47 16.27 16.55
C ARG A 764 18.11 17.62 15.92
N ARG A 765 18.80 18.03 14.86
CA ARG A 765 18.51 19.27 14.14
C ARG A 765 17.14 19.22 13.47
N ILE A 766 16.86 18.17 12.70
CA ILE A 766 15.56 17.96 12.03
C ILE A 766 14.43 17.87 13.06
N ARG A 767 14.65 17.15 14.16
CA ARG A 767 13.67 17.06 15.26
C ARG A 767 13.39 18.43 15.89
N TRP A 768 14.44 19.21 16.17
CA TRP A 768 14.31 20.57 16.71
C TRP A 768 13.54 21.49 15.76
N MET A 769 13.81 21.42 14.44
CA MET A 769 13.07 22.21 13.45
C MET A 769 11.59 21.85 13.44
N GLY A 770 11.27 20.55 13.47
CA GLY A 770 9.89 20.07 13.58
C GLY A 770 9.20 20.55 14.87
N GLU A 771 9.92 20.64 15.98
CA GLU A 771 9.42 21.15 17.27
C GLU A 771 9.14 22.66 17.23
N GLU A 772 10.05 23.46 16.68
CA GLU A 772 9.84 24.91 16.54
C GLU A 772 8.71 25.22 15.55
N ASN A 773 8.66 24.52 14.42
CA ASN A 773 7.57 24.67 13.45
C ASN A 773 6.22 24.24 14.06
N TRP A 774 6.18 23.17 14.87
CA TRP A 774 4.95 22.80 15.59
C TRP A 774 4.52 23.88 16.58
N LYS A 775 5.45 24.48 17.34
CA LYS A 775 5.12 25.60 18.25
C LYS A 775 4.54 26.77 17.48
N GLN A 776 5.12 27.13 16.33
CA GLN A 776 4.62 28.20 15.47
C GLN A 776 3.24 27.85 14.88
N PHE A 777 3.06 26.63 14.38
CA PHE A 777 1.81 26.14 13.84
C PHE A 777 0.70 26.15 14.91
N ALA A 778 0.99 25.68 16.11
CA ALA A 778 0.05 25.54 17.22
C ALA A 778 -0.24 26.87 17.98
N CYS A 779 0.59 27.91 17.82
CA CYS A 779 0.46 29.20 18.51
C CYS A 779 -0.90 29.89 18.25
N ASP A 780 -1.40 30.64 19.23
CA ASP A 780 -2.61 31.46 19.08
C ASP A 780 -2.39 32.65 18.13
N GLU A 781 -1.17 33.21 18.09
CA GLU A 781 -0.81 34.32 17.19
C GLU A 781 -0.54 33.81 15.77
N VAL A 782 -1.18 34.44 14.78
CA VAL A 782 -0.99 34.11 13.36
C VAL A 782 0.36 34.63 12.87
N SER A 783 1.12 33.76 12.21
CA SER A 783 2.40 34.10 11.59
C SER A 783 2.62 33.27 10.33
N GLU A 784 3.42 33.81 9.42
CA GLU A 784 3.81 33.13 8.18
C GLU A 784 4.80 32.00 8.47
N MET A 785 4.48 30.78 8.02
CA MET A 785 5.39 29.64 8.08
C MET A 785 6.25 29.57 6.82
N ARG A 786 7.53 29.19 7.00
CA ARG A 786 8.48 28.97 5.90
C ARG A 786 8.92 27.53 5.74
N GLY A 787 8.78 26.73 6.80
CA GLY A 787 9.05 25.31 6.80
C GLY A 787 7.77 24.55 7.11
N HIS A 788 7.54 23.47 6.38
CA HIS A 788 6.32 22.67 6.48
C HIS A 788 6.45 21.50 7.44
N LEU A 789 7.68 21.08 7.77
CA LEU A 789 7.94 19.94 8.64
C LEU A 789 7.51 20.23 10.07
N LEU A 790 6.54 19.49 10.58
CA LEU A 790 6.06 19.55 11.96
C LEU A 790 6.42 18.25 12.67
N LYS A 791 6.90 18.33 13.93
CA LYS A 791 6.94 17.15 14.80
C LYS A 791 5.53 16.56 14.83
N TYR A 792 5.39 15.25 14.57
CA TYR A 792 4.10 14.60 14.75
C TYR A 792 3.67 14.79 16.21
N PRO A 793 2.41 15.16 16.53
CA PRO A 793 2.04 15.73 17.83
C PRO A 793 1.93 14.71 18.98
N ILE A 794 2.93 13.84 19.09
CA ILE A 794 3.14 12.87 20.15
C ILE A 794 4.42 13.21 20.94
N GLU A 795 4.37 12.88 22.22
CA GLU A 795 5.53 12.77 23.08
C GLU A 795 5.97 11.31 23.18
N VAL A 796 7.27 11.08 23.17
CA VAL A 796 7.88 9.77 23.41
C VAL A 796 8.79 9.93 24.61
N ASP A 797 8.50 9.23 25.70
CA ASP A 797 9.37 9.27 26.87
C ASP A 797 10.67 8.47 26.65
N LYS A 798 11.62 8.58 27.58
CA LYS A 798 12.89 7.85 27.50
C LYS A 798 12.74 6.32 27.49
N MET A 799 11.58 5.80 27.90
CA MET A 799 11.25 4.37 27.92
C MET A 799 10.49 3.93 26.66
N GLY A 800 10.34 4.81 25.67
CA GLY A 800 9.62 4.53 24.43
C GLY A 800 8.09 4.51 24.58
N ARG A 801 7.53 5.08 25.66
CA ARG A 801 6.08 5.23 25.80
C ARG A 801 5.59 6.44 25.03
N VAL A 802 4.60 6.20 24.18
CA VAL A 802 3.96 7.20 23.31
C VAL A 802 2.73 7.77 24.01
N ARG A 803 2.60 9.10 24.00
CA ARG A 803 1.40 9.81 24.45
C ARG A 803 1.16 11.04 23.58
N SER A 804 -0.03 11.64 23.63
CA SER A 804 -0.24 12.96 23.02
C SER A 804 0.70 13.99 23.65
N LEU A 805 1.14 14.99 22.88
CA LEU A 805 1.90 16.11 23.43
C LEU A 805 1.11 16.79 24.58
N PRO A 806 1.77 17.20 25.68
CA PRO A 806 1.10 17.89 26.78
C PRO A 806 0.33 19.13 26.30
N GLY A 807 -0.96 19.22 26.65
CA GLY A 807 -1.84 20.31 26.20
C GLY A 807 -2.41 20.15 24.79
N CYS A 808 -2.02 19.09 24.05
CA CYS A 808 -2.49 18.80 22.70
C CYS A 808 -3.13 17.40 22.66
N GLU A 809 -4.28 17.20 23.32
CA GLU A 809 -5.00 15.92 23.24
C GLU A 809 -5.68 15.69 21.89
N THR A 810 -6.07 16.78 21.23
CA THR A 810 -6.75 16.79 19.93
C THR A 810 -6.03 17.65 18.91
N PHE A 811 -6.28 17.44 17.62
CA PHE A 811 -5.70 18.27 16.57
C PHE A 811 -6.18 19.73 16.67
N PRO A 812 -5.28 20.72 16.46
CA PRO A 812 -5.65 22.12 16.47
C PRO A 812 -6.80 22.42 15.49
N ASP A 813 -7.78 23.21 15.93
CA ASP A 813 -8.96 23.69 15.19
C ASP A 813 -9.97 22.61 14.73
N MET A 814 -9.50 21.42 14.38
CA MET A 814 -10.31 20.36 13.78
C MET A 814 -10.82 19.33 14.80
N GLY A 815 -10.18 19.23 15.97
CA GLY A 815 -10.53 18.25 16.99
C GLY A 815 -10.11 16.83 16.63
N GLY A 816 -10.69 15.82 17.31
CA GLY A 816 -10.32 14.42 17.16
C GLY A 816 -9.04 14.08 17.93
N LYS A 817 -8.99 12.93 18.60
CA LYS A 817 -7.84 12.58 19.44
C LYS A 817 -6.64 12.22 18.57
N ILE A 818 -5.46 12.75 18.91
CA ILE A 818 -4.21 12.51 18.16
C ILE A 818 -3.81 11.03 18.16
N ILE A 819 -3.95 10.36 19.31
CA ILE A 819 -3.68 8.92 19.46
C ILE A 819 -4.86 8.03 19.02
N GLY A 820 -5.91 8.63 18.45
CA GLY A 820 -7.12 7.94 18.02
C GLY A 820 -7.98 7.40 19.15
N THR A 821 -9.04 6.69 18.77
CA THR A 821 -9.92 5.98 19.71
C THR A 821 -10.39 4.66 19.12
N PHE A 822 -10.55 3.66 19.98
CA PHE A 822 -11.17 2.40 19.61
C PHE A 822 -12.70 2.54 19.68
N MET A 823 -13.35 2.65 18.52
CA MET A 823 -14.81 2.65 18.39
C MET A 823 -15.24 1.60 17.36
N GLY A 824 -16.25 0.78 17.69
CA GLY A 824 -16.64 -0.41 16.91
C GLY A 824 -16.90 -0.12 15.43
N ILE A 825 -16.04 -0.66 14.55
CA ILE A 825 -16.14 -0.62 13.09
C ILE A 825 -15.49 -1.90 12.55
N GLN A 826 -15.93 -2.38 11.38
CA GLN A 826 -15.32 -3.56 10.74
C GLN A 826 -13.84 -3.31 10.47
N GLU A 827 -12.98 -4.17 11.02
CA GLU A 827 -11.52 -3.97 11.05
C GLU A 827 -10.93 -3.78 9.66
N ASN A 828 -11.34 -4.60 8.69
CA ASN A 828 -10.88 -4.56 7.29
C ASN A 828 -11.12 -3.23 6.57
N LEU A 829 -12.00 -2.35 7.08
CA LEU A 829 -12.15 -0.99 6.55
C LEU A 829 -10.95 -0.09 6.89
N THR A 830 -10.23 -0.40 7.96
CA THR A 830 -9.30 0.50 8.63
C THR A 830 -7.86 -0.01 8.71
N ILE A 831 -7.57 -1.20 8.16
CA ILE A 831 -6.24 -1.83 8.16
C ILE A 831 -5.69 -2.13 6.78
#